data_AF-A0A557Y026-F1
#
_entry.id   AF-A0A557Y026-F1
#
_cell.length_a   1.000
_cell.length_b   1.000
_cell.length_c   1.000
_cell.angle_alpha   90.00
_cell.angle_beta   90.00
_cell.angle_gamma   90.00
#
_symmetry.space_group_name_H-M   'P 1'
#
loop_
_entity.id
_entity.type
_entity.pdbx_description
1 polymer ?
#
loop_
_entity_poly.entity_id
_entity_poly.type
_entity_poly.pdbx_seq_one_letter_code
_entity_poly.pdbx_strand_id
1 'polypeptide(L)'
;MQLSAVGGPRKTVCLNMIVKNEEQVIGDCLSSVKPLIDYWVIVDTGSSDDTKQIIRETMAEIPGELYERPWVNFAHNRNEALEFANGKGDYLLLIDADEVLRYSEGFAFPDLEKDRYFIHVRQMGSAQIKYNGLINNNLRWEWQGVVHEFITCADAKTSEVLSGIVNVRNSHAGDSSGRSEASERVKYLREAEILEKALEDDPDNSRYRYYLGIGYSAAGELELAKKNLEKRVAMASADPEETYLARYSLGVVQSQLNELDAARQTLYRAHALRPARAEPLLQLARLYRRENNYLAGYLLAKHALSLPYPKEDLCVEYVVYDHTLLIEFANCALLLGKFDEGFDACHKLLANPNLPAEYRAQVQSNCELARKNLASNGPIFIGGIQRSGTTLMRVMLDAHPRICCGPELMVLPVVAEHYKFLAGKNREVMESYGNTPADVQRSCRVFVEDLVANFRRAQGKPRWAEKTPQNVRYMITLGEIFPDAKFIAMLRDGRDVACSLLTMDWTDSATGRKLDYVQSVAAAARHWRDTVLRARNLAMHPSLAGRVLEVRYEDLVTETEATMRTVLAFLGEEWDEAVLAHHTKERDGEPVEPSTAQVSQPVSRSSLGRWQHEMSEQDKAAFKHEAGALLTELGYAGVDW
;
A
#
# COMPACT_ATOMS: atom_id res chain seq x y z
N MET A 1 -32.97 16.17 -27.33
CA MET A 1 -32.94 15.65 -28.71
C MET A 1 -32.75 14.15 -28.60
N GLN A 2 -33.82 13.36 -28.72
CA GLN A 2 -33.72 11.90 -28.79
C GLN A 2 -33.20 11.53 -30.19
N LEU A 3 -31.96 11.06 -30.27
CA LEU A 3 -31.45 10.42 -31.48
C LEU A 3 -31.98 8.98 -31.48
N SER A 4 -32.94 8.72 -32.37
CA SER A 4 -33.33 7.37 -32.75
C SER A 4 -32.18 6.72 -33.51
N ALA A 5 -31.43 5.83 -32.86
CA ALA A 5 -30.54 4.90 -33.54
C ALA A 5 -31.41 3.85 -34.25
N VAL A 6 -31.47 3.93 -35.57
CA VAL A 6 -32.01 2.85 -36.41
C VAL A 6 -30.93 1.77 -36.45
N GLY A 7 -30.92 0.89 -35.44
CA GLY A 7 -30.04 -0.28 -35.38
C GLY A 7 -30.50 -1.34 -36.37
N GLY A 8 -29.57 -1.96 -37.10
CA GLY A 8 -29.85 -3.10 -37.97
C GLY A 8 -30.41 -4.32 -37.22
N PRO A 9 -30.74 -5.41 -37.90
CA PRO A 9 -31.20 -6.63 -37.22
C PRO A 9 -30.12 -7.14 -36.25
N ARG A 10 -30.54 -7.42 -35.01
CA ARG A 10 -29.68 -8.00 -33.96
C ARG A 10 -28.98 -9.25 -34.50
N LYS A 11 -27.66 -9.30 -34.31
CA LYS A 11 -26.83 -10.46 -34.67
C LYS A 11 -27.14 -11.66 -33.77
N THR A 12 -27.26 -12.83 -34.39
CA THR A 12 -27.54 -14.10 -33.71
C THR A 12 -26.27 -14.79 -33.22
N VAL A 13 -26.34 -15.46 -32.08
CA VAL A 13 -25.19 -16.13 -31.45
C VAL A 13 -25.45 -17.62 -31.28
N CYS A 14 -24.55 -18.46 -31.78
CA CYS A 14 -24.57 -19.91 -31.59
C CYS A 14 -23.53 -20.33 -30.55
N LEU A 15 -23.92 -21.06 -29.51
CA LEU A 15 -22.96 -21.74 -28.63
C LEU A 15 -22.21 -22.81 -29.43
N ASN A 16 -20.89 -22.87 -29.29
CA ASN A 16 -20.05 -23.91 -29.88
C ASN A 16 -19.07 -24.48 -28.87
N MET A 17 -19.19 -25.78 -28.58
CA MET A 17 -18.36 -26.43 -27.56
C MET A 17 -18.20 -27.94 -27.82
N ILE A 18 -17.16 -28.51 -27.23
CA ILE A 18 -16.98 -29.95 -27.09
C ILE A 18 -17.14 -30.33 -25.61
N VAL A 19 -17.61 -31.55 -25.32
CA VAL A 19 -17.82 -32.03 -23.95
C VAL A 19 -17.41 -33.49 -23.79
N LYS A 20 -17.01 -33.87 -22.56
CA LYS A 20 -16.84 -35.26 -22.15
C LYS A 20 -16.88 -35.43 -20.64
N ASN A 21 -17.86 -36.15 -20.13
CA ASN A 21 -17.99 -36.47 -18.70
C ASN A 21 -17.95 -35.24 -17.77
N GLU A 22 -18.84 -34.29 -18.01
CA GLU A 22 -18.90 -32.99 -17.32
C GLU A 22 -20.21 -32.82 -16.53
N GLU A 23 -20.87 -33.92 -16.12
CA GLU A 23 -22.20 -33.88 -15.48
C GLU A 23 -22.26 -32.95 -14.25
N GLN A 24 -21.14 -32.76 -13.57
CA GLN A 24 -21.05 -31.96 -12.35
C GLN A 24 -20.99 -30.44 -12.60
N VAL A 25 -20.59 -30.00 -13.79
CA VAL A 25 -20.30 -28.58 -14.09
C VAL A 25 -21.05 -28.05 -15.30
N ILE A 26 -21.43 -28.92 -16.24
CA ILE A 26 -22.04 -28.51 -17.53
C ILE A 26 -23.36 -27.76 -17.34
N GLY A 27 -24.17 -28.13 -16.34
CA GLY A 27 -25.44 -27.46 -16.05
C GLY A 27 -25.28 -25.99 -15.69
N ASP A 28 -24.28 -25.66 -14.88
CA ASP A 28 -23.97 -24.27 -14.49
C ASP A 28 -23.45 -23.46 -15.69
N CYS A 29 -22.55 -24.06 -16.49
CA CYS A 29 -22.03 -23.46 -17.72
C CYS A 29 -23.18 -23.10 -18.68
N LEU A 30 -24.01 -24.08 -19.03
CA LEU A 30 -25.13 -23.92 -19.95
C LEU A 30 -26.16 -22.90 -19.44
N SER A 31 -26.47 -22.92 -18.14
CA SER A 31 -27.39 -21.95 -17.52
C SER A 31 -26.88 -20.51 -17.63
N SER A 32 -25.56 -20.30 -17.59
CA SER A 32 -24.95 -18.98 -17.69
C SER A 32 -24.96 -18.40 -19.10
N VAL A 33 -24.90 -19.26 -20.12
CA VAL A 33 -24.88 -18.83 -21.54
C VAL A 33 -26.26 -18.82 -22.17
N LYS A 34 -27.21 -19.63 -21.66
CA LYS A 34 -28.58 -19.76 -22.17
C LYS A 34 -29.28 -18.41 -22.44
N PRO A 35 -29.19 -17.37 -21.57
CA PRO A 35 -29.84 -16.08 -21.84
C PRO A 35 -29.24 -15.27 -23.01
N LEU A 36 -28.05 -15.66 -23.49
CA LEU A 36 -27.25 -14.88 -24.42
C LEU A 36 -27.17 -15.47 -25.84
N ILE A 37 -27.67 -16.69 -26.04
CA ILE A 37 -27.54 -17.44 -27.30
C ILE A 37 -28.90 -17.64 -27.99
N ASP A 38 -28.85 -17.79 -29.30
CA ASP A 38 -30.02 -18.03 -30.17
C ASP A 38 -30.03 -19.46 -30.74
N TYR A 39 -28.87 -20.12 -30.76
CA TYR A 39 -28.70 -21.51 -31.18
C TYR A 39 -27.59 -22.19 -30.37
N TRP A 40 -27.52 -23.52 -30.38
CA TRP A 40 -26.38 -24.25 -29.82
C TRP A 40 -25.97 -25.45 -30.65
N VAL A 41 -24.66 -25.69 -30.70
CA VAL A 41 -24.03 -26.88 -31.30
C VAL A 41 -23.02 -27.41 -30.30
N ILE A 42 -23.26 -28.62 -29.82
CA ILE A 42 -22.40 -29.29 -28.84
C ILE A 42 -21.94 -30.62 -29.43
N VAL A 43 -20.64 -30.89 -29.38
CA VAL A 43 -20.07 -32.18 -29.79
C VAL A 43 -19.63 -32.94 -28.54
N ASP A 44 -20.36 -34.00 -28.22
CA ASP A 44 -19.99 -34.97 -27.20
C ASP A 44 -18.92 -35.92 -27.74
N THR A 45 -17.81 -36.02 -27.02
CA THR A 45 -16.63 -36.81 -27.43
C THR A 45 -16.55 -38.19 -26.75
N GLY A 46 -17.72 -38.71 -26.35
CA GLY A 46 -17.89 -40.03 -25.74
C GLY A 46 -18.11 -39.96 -24.23
N SER A 47 -19.07 -39.15 -23.77
CA SER A 47 -19.51 -39.15 -22.38
C SER A 47 -20.21 -40.46 -22.02
N SER A 48 -19.90 -40.97 -20.83
CA SER A 48 -20.48 -42.16 -20.21
C SER A 48 -21.35 -41.85 -18.99
N ASP A 49 -21.47 -40.57 -18.63
CA ASP A 49 -22.23 -40.04 -17.50
C ASP A 49 -23.48 -39.27 -17.98
N ASP A 50 -24.16 -38.56 -17.08
CA ASP A 50 -25.42 -37.87 -17.40
C ASP A 50 -25.25 -36.56 -18.21
N THR A 51 -24.01 -36.22 -18.63
CA THR A 51 -23.70 -34.98 -19.40
C THR A 51 -24.66 -34.75 -20.55
N LYS A 52 -24.91 -35.77 -21.38
CA LYS A 52 -25.80 -35.67 -22.56
C LYS A 52 -27.26 -35.42 -22.19
N GLN A 53 -27.72 -35.95 -21.06
CA GLN A 53 -29.07 -35.71 -20.57
C GLN A 53 -29.20 -34.28 -20.06
N ILE A 54 -28.25 -33.83 -19.23
CA ILE A 54 -28.23 -32.47 -18.68
C ILE A 54 -28.21 -31.41 -19.78
N ILE A 55 -27.43 -31.63 -20.85
CA ILE A 55 -27.42 -30.75 -22.02
C ILE A 55 -28.83 -30.61 -22.64
N ARG A 56 -29.49 -31.74 -22.91
CA ARG A 56 -30.82 -31.74 -23.55
C ARG A 56 -31.87 -31.07 -22.68
N GLU A 57 -31.83 -31.30 -21.36
CA GLU A 57 -32.77 -30.72 -20.42
C GLU A 57 -32.56 -29.21 -20.25
N THR A 58 -31.31 -28.77 -20.05
CA THR A 58 -30.98 -27.36 -19.81
C THR A 58 -31.30 -26.50 -21.03
N MET A 59 -31.01 -27.01 -22.23
CA MET A 59 -31.14 -26.29 -23.50
C MET A 59 -32.44 -26.55 -24.26
N ALA A 60 -33.43 -27.25 -23.67
CA ALA A 60 -34.68 -27.65 -24.34
C ALA A 60 -35.47 -26.50 -24.99
N GLU A 61 -35.31 -25.27 -24.51
CA GLU A 61 -36.05 -24.07 -24.96
C GLU A 61 -35.33 -23.29 -26.08
N ILE A 62 -34.11 -23.67 -26.44
CA ILE A 62 -33.30 -23.03 -27.48
C ILE A 62 -33.06 -24.05 -28.59
N PRO A 63 -33.27 -23.69 -29.87
CA PRO A 63 -32.97 -24.61 -30.96
C PRO A 63 -31.47 -24.97 -30.96
N GLY A 64 -31.16 -26.25 -31.17
CA GLY A 64 -29.77 -26.70 -31.23
C GLY A 64 -29.59 -28.18 -31.46
N GLU A 65 -28.33 -28.58 -31.55
CA GLU A 65 -27.91 -29.89 -32.04
C GLU A 65 -26.79 -30.48 -31.17
N LEU A 66 -26.99 -31.72 -30.74
CA LEU A 66 -26.01 -32.51 -30.01
C LEU A 66 -25.47 -33.61 -30.94
N TYR A 67 -24.16 -33.58 -31.19
CA TYR A 67 -23.46 -34.56 -32.01
C TYR A 67 -22.61 -35.48 -31.15
N GLU A 68 -22.50 -36.75 -31.51
CA GLU A 68 -21.58 -37.68 -30.87
C GLU A 68 -20.44 -38.00 -31.85
N ARG A 69 -19.19 -37.79 -31.40
CA ARG A 69 -17.98 -38.07 -32.17
C ARG A 69 -16.94 -38.80 -31.32
N PRO A 70 -16.13 -39.69 -31.91
CA PRO A 70 -15.01 -40.27 -31.18
C PRO A 70 -13.98 -39.20 -30.83
N TRP A 71 -13.43 -39.26 -29.62
CA TRP A 71 -12.31 -38.42 -29.24
C TRP A 71 -11.07 -38.72 -30.09
N VAL A 72 -10.48 -37.68 -30.69
CA VAL A 72 -9.19 -37.76 -31.40
C VAL A 72 -8.17 -36.85 -30.70
N ASN A 73 -8.42 -35.55 -30.68
CA ASN A 73 -7.69 -34.53 -29.93
C ASN A 73 -8.53 -33.24 -29.88
N PHE A 74 -8.12 -32.27 -29.04
CA PHE A 74 -8.85 -31.01 -28.85
C PHE A 74 -9.10 -30.26 -30.17
N ALA A 75 -8.05 -29.99 -30.95
CA ALA A 75 -8.17 -29.23 -32.20
C ALA A 75 -9.10 -29.91 -33.21
N HIS A 76 -8.96 -31.23 -33.40
CA HIS A 76 -9.81 -32.01 -34.31
C HIS A 76 -11.29 -31.93 -33.92
N ASN A 77 -11.63 -32.28 -32.67
CA ASN A 77 -13.02 -32.32 -32.25
C ASN A 77 -13.63 -30.90 -32.14
N ARG A 78 -12.84 -29.87 -31.79
CA ARG A 78 -13.31 -28.47 -31.87
C ARG A 78 -13.54 -28.01 -33.31
N ASN A 79 -12.72 -28.45 -34.27
CA ASN A 79 -12.95 -28.16 -35.69
C ASN A 79 -14.21 -28.86 -36.23
N GLU A 80 -14.48 -30.11 -35.82
CA GLU A 80 -15.77 -30.76 -36.13
C GLU A 80 -16.94 -29.94 -35.56
N ALA A 81 -16.82 -29.42 -34.33
CA ALA A 81 -17.82 -28.55 -33.75
C ALA A 81 -18.04 -27.26 -34.57
N LEU A 82 -16.96 -26.61 -35.05
CA LEU A 82 -17.05 -25.44 -35.93
C LEU A 82 -17.79 -25.77 -37.24
N GLU A 83 -17.50 -26.91 -37.85
CA GLU A 83 -18.16 -27.35 -39.09
C GLU A 83 -19.67 -27.52 -38.90
N PHE A 84 -20.11 -28.13 -37.80
CA PHE A 84 -21.54 -28.28 -37.50
C PHE A 84 -22.24 -26.96 -37.18
N ALA A 85 -21.51 -25.96 -36.68
CA ALA A 85 -22.05 -24.65 -36.36
C ALA A 85 -22.14 -23.68 -37.57
N ASN A 86 -21.63 -24.09 -38.73
CA ASN A 86 -21.67 -23.27 -39.93
C ASN A 86 -23.12 -22.92 -40.33
N GLY A 87 -23.42 -21.63 -40.44
CA GLY A 87 -24.76 -21.13 -40.78
C GLY A 87 -25.80 -21.22 -39.66
N LYS A 88 -25.40 -21.54 -38.41
CA LYS A 88 -26.30 -21.65 -37.25
C LYS A 88 -26.43 -20.37 -36.41
N GLY A 89 -25.64 -19.34 -36.75
CA GLY A 89 -25.66 -18.02 -36.13
C GLY A 89 -24.67 -17.09 -36.82
N ASP A 90 -24.80 -15.78 -36.61
CA ASP A 90 -23.83 -14.79 -37.11
C ASP A 90 -22.48 -14.89 -36.37
N TYR A 91 -22.52 -15.21 -35.07
CA TYR A 91 -21.35 -15.38 -34.21
C TYR A 91 -21.36 -16.72 -33.49
N LEU A 92 -20.18 -17.27 -33.20
CA LEU A 92 -20.02 -18.43 -32.31
C LEU A 92 -19.49 -18.01 -30.95
N LEU A 93 -20.17 -18.41 -29.88
CA LEU A 93 -19.71 -18.30 -28.49
C LEU A 93 -18.89 -19.53 -28.13
N LEU A 94 -17.63 -19.31 -27.74
CA LEU A 94 -16.68 -20.34 -27.36
C LEU A 94 -16.50 -20.31 -25.84
N ILE A 95 -16.75 -21.45 -25.17
CA ILE A 95 -16.62 -21.60 -23.73
C ILE A 95 -16.40 -23.07 -23.38
N ASP A 96 -15.63 -23.33 -22.32
CA ASP A 96 -15.40 -24.68 -21.81
C ASP A 96 -16.45 -25.09 -20.76
N ALA A 97 -16.66 -26.40 -20.59
CA ALA A 97 -17.73 -26.94 -19.73
C ALA A 97 -17.54 -26.61 -18.24
N ASP A 98 -16.29 -26.41 -17.79
CA ASP A 98 -15.94 -26.04 -16.41
C ASP A 98 -15.91 -24.51 -16.19
N GLU A 99 -16.44 -23.73 -17.13
CA GLU A 99 -16.48 -22.27 -17.10
C GLU A 99 -17.91 -21.71 -17.05
N VAL A 100 -18.06 -20.49 -16.53
CA VAL A 100 -19.36 -19.82 -16.32
C VAL A 100 -19.22 -18.34 -16.69
N LEU A 101 -20.16 -17.81 -17.47
CA LEU A 101 -20.23 -16.37 -17.75
C LEU A 101 -20.89 -15.61 -16.59
N ARG A 102 -20.26 -14.51 -16.17
CA ARG A 102 -20.78 -13.57 -15.17
C ARG A 102 -20.93 -12.19 -15.78
N TYR A 103 -22.12 -11.62 -15.63
CA TYR A 103 -22.49 -10.32 -16.17
C TYR A 103 -23.59 -9.68 -15.31
N SER A 104 -23.77 -8.36 -15.41
CA SER A 104 -24.84 -7.65 -14.70
C SER A 104 -26.22 -8.05 -15.23
N GLU A 105 -27.24 -7.96 -14.36
CA GLU A 105 -28.64 -8.13 -14.76
C GLU A 105 -28.99 -7.21 -15.94
N GLY A 106 -29.66 -7.76 -16.96
CA GLY A 106 -30.02 -7.04 -18.18
C GLY A 106 -28.88 -6.88 -19.21
N PHE A 107 -27.73 -7.51 -19.00
CA PHE A 107 -26.68 -7.55 -20.03
C PHE A 107 -27.20 -8.20 -21.32
N ALA A 108 -26.89 -7.58 -22.45
CA ALA A 108 -27.03 -8.12 -23.79
C ALA A 108 -25.74 -7.82 -24.56
N PHE A 109 -25.41 -8.65 -25.54
CA PHE A 109 -24.28 -8.33 -26.42
C PHE A 109 -24.51 -6.97 -27.10
N PRO A 110 -23.45 -6.14 -27.22
CA PRO A 110 -23.52 -4.91 -28.00
C PRO A 110 -23.74 -5.24 -29.49
N ASP A 111 -23.90 -4.21 -30.32
CA ASP A 111 -23.93 -4.40 -31.77
C ASP A 111 -22.60 -5.04 -32.22
N LEU A 112 -22.68 -6.31 -32.64
CA LEU A 112 -21.50 -7.11 -33.00
C LEU A 112 -21.10 -6.82 -34.45
N GLU A 113 -19.94 -6.19 -34.61
CA GLU A 113 -19.38 -5.77 -35.91
C GLU A 113 -17.96 -6.31 -36.16
N LYS A 114 -17.24 -6.74 -35.11
CA LYS A 114 -15.85 -7.20 -35.25
C LYS A 114 -15.77 -8.65 -35.68
N ASP A 115 -14.67 -9.03 -36.31
CA ASP A 115 -14.42 -10.43 -36.68
C ASP A 115 -14.28 -11.32 -35.44
N ARG A 116 -13.79 -10.75 -34.34
CA ARG A 116 -13.58 -11.45 -33.06
C ARG A 116 -13.82 -10.54 -31.87
N TYR A 117 -14.33 -11.12 -30.79
CA TYR A 117 -14.33 -10.50 -29.47
C TYR A 117 -13.67 -11.39 -28.42
N PHE A 118 -12.85 -10.77 -27.58
CA PHE A 118 -12.25 -11.41 -26.42
C PHE A 118 -13.13 -11.23 -25.18
N ILE A 119 -13.23 -12.26 -24.34
CA ILE A 119 -13.80 -12.15 -22.98
C ILE A 119 -12.65 -12.39 -22.00
N HIS A 120 -12.59 -11.57 -20.96
CA HIS A 120 -11.60 -11.77 -19.90
C HIS A 120 -11.95 -13.03 -19.10
N VAL A 121 -10.98 -13.95 -19.00
CA VAL A 121 -11.07 -15.09 -18.08
C VAL A 121 -10.41 -14.69 -16.77
N ARG A 122 -11.16 -14.77 -15.66
CA ARG A 122 -10.63 -14.63 -14.31
C ARG A 122 -10.46 -16.02 -13.72
N GLN A 123 -9.25 -16.57 -13.82
CA GLN A 123 -8.84 -17.69 -12.98
C GLN A 123 -8.49 -17.15 -11.59
N MET A 124 -8.95 -17.81 -10.52
CA MET A 124 -8.50 -17.45 -9.17
C MET A 124 -7.00 -17.73 -9.06
N GLY A 125 -6.19 -16.68 -8.88
CA GLY A 125 -4.76 -16.80 -8.56
C GLY A 125 -3.79 -16.84 -9.75
N SER A 126 -4.27 -16.97 -11.00
CA SER A 126 -3.44 -16.98 -12.21
C SER A 126 -3.92 -15.91 -13.20
N ALA A 127 -3.01 -15.47 -14.07
CA ALA A 127 -3.11 -14.29 -14.93
C ALA A 127 -4.49 -13.96 -15.55
N GLN A 128 -4.76 -12.67 -15.80
CA GLN A 128 -5.84 -12.31 -16.72
C GLN A 128 -5.43 -12.75 -18.13
N ILE A 129 -6.20 -13.67 -18.71
CA ILE A 129 -5.98 -14.18 -20.06
C ILE A 129 -7.14 -13.70 -20.93
N LYS A 130 -6.81 -13.10 -22.08
CA LYS A 130 -7.78 -12.79 -23.14
C LYS A 130 -8.10 -14.11 -23.85
N TYR A 131 -9.33 -14.61 -23.71
CA TYR A 131 -9.80 -15.80 -24.42
C TYR A 131 -10.75 -15.39 -25.54
N ASN A 132 -10.75 -16.12 -26.66
CA ASN A 132 -11.70 -15.85 -27.74
C ASN A 132 -13.11 -16.17 -27.22
N GLY A 133 -13.91 -15.15 -26.96
CA GLY A 133 -15.27 -15.33 -26.45
C GLY A 133 -16.26 -15.47 -27.60
N LEU A 134 -16.22 -14.55 -28.57
CA LEU A 134 -17.06 -14.60 -29.77
C LEU A 134 -16.22 -14.51 -31.04
N ILE A 135 -16.61 -15.26 -32.07
CA ILE A 135 -16.02 -15.20 -33.41
C ILE A 135 -17.10 -15.08 -34.48
N ASN A 136 -16.84 -14.29 -35.54
CA ASN A 136 -17.76 -14.13 -36.66
C ASN A 136 -17.82 -15.44 -37.46
N ASN A 137 -18.98 -16.10 -37.47
CA ASN A 137 -19.18 -17.41 -38.08
C ASN A 137 -19.15 -17.39 -39.62
N ASN A 138 -19.18 -16.18 -40.23
CA ASN A 138 -19.06 -16.04 -41.69
C ASN A 138 -17.60 -16.13 -42.18
N LEU A 139 -16.64 -16.18 -41.26
CA LEU A 139 -15.22 -16.34 -41.56
C LEU A 139 -14.77 -17.79 -41.32
N ARG A 140 -13.68 -18.18 -41.98
CA ARG A 140 -13.11 -19.53 -41.86
C ARG A 140 -12.14 -19.59 -40.70
N TRP A 141 -12.65 -20.05 -39.56
CA TRP A 141 -11.86 -20.30 -38.35
C TRP A 141 -11.36 -21.74 -38.30
N GLU A 142 -10.17 -21.93 -37.73
CA GLU A 142 -9.57 -23.23 -37.54
C GLU A 142 -8.82 -23.29 -36.20
N TRP A 143 -9.12 -24.30 -35.39
CA TRP A 143 -8.34 -24.66 -34.21
C TRP A 143 -7.08 -25.41 -34.62
N GLN A 144 -5.94 -24.97 -34.09
CA GLN A 144 -4.63 -25.53 -34.34
C GLN A 144 -3.89 -25.77 -33.01
N GLY A 145 -2.98 -26.74 -32.99
CA GLY A 145 -2.14 -27.07 -31.82
C GLY A 145 -2.49 -28.42 -31.19
N VAL A 146 -1.44 -29.16 -30.77
CA VAL A 146 -1.59 -30.48 -30.12
C VAL A 146 -1.88 -30.38 -28.61
N VAL A 147 -1.42 -29.30 -27.97
CA VAL A 147 -1.62 -28.94 -26.57
C VAL A 147 -1.68 -27.41 -26.51
N HIS A 148 -2.56 -26.84 -25.68
CA HIS A 148 -2.87 -25.40 -25.64
C HIS A 148 -3.28 -24.88 -27.03
N GLU A 149 -4.30 -25.53 -27.60
CA GLU A 149 -4.85 -25.21 -28.90
C GLU A 149 -5.29 -23.75 -28.98
N PHE A 150 -5.21 -23.17 -30.18
CA PHE A 150 -5.57 -21.79 -30.46
C PHE A 150 -6.33 -21.72 -31.77
N ILE A 151 -7.27 -20.79 -31.85
CA ILE A 151 -8.08 -20.59 -33.05
C ILE A 151 -7.45 -19.51 -33.93
N THR A 152 -7.42 -19.76 -35.24
CA THR A 152 -6.88 -18.85 -36.25
C THR A 152 -7.90 -18.60 -37.35
N CYS A 153 -7.78 -17.45 -38.00
CA CYS A 153 -8.50 -17.14 -39.23
C CYS A 153 -7.65 -16.17 -40.05
N ALA A 154 -7.29 -16.55 -41.28
CA ALA A 154 -6.46 -15.73 -42.15
C ALA A 154 -7.16 -14.43 -42.60
N ASP A 155 -8.49 -14.44 -42.65
CA ASP A 155 -9.31 -13.32 -43.12
C ASP A 155 -9.73 -12.35 -42.01
N ALA A 156 -9.58 -12.73 -40.73
CA ALA A 156 -9.96 -11.90 -39.60
C ALA A 156 -8.99 -10.72 -39.41
N LYS A 157 -9.53 -9.51 -39.34
CA LYS A 157 -8.75 -8.26 -39.28
C LYS A 157 -9.07 -7.39 -38.07
N THR A 158 -10.25 -7.55 -37.50
CA THR A 158 -10.76 -6.69 -36.43
C THR A 158 -11.04 -7.48 -35.17
N SER A 159 -10.65 -6.93 -34.03
CA SER A 159 -10.97 -7.53 -32.74
C SER A 159 -11.19 -6.49 -31.65
N GLU A 160 -11.97 -6.86 -30.64
CA GLU A 160 -12.29 -6.01 -29.49
C GLU A 160 -12.42 -6.85 -28.21
N VAL A 161 -12.25 -6.25 -27.04
CA VAL A 161 -12.52 -6.90 -25.75
C VAL A 161 -13.93 -6.53 -25.29
N LEU A 162 -14.77 -7.52 -24.98
CA LEU A 162 -16.11 -7.27 -24.47
C LEU A 162 -16.07 -6.79 -23.03
N SER A 163 -16.72 -5.66 -22.79
CA SER A 163 -16.92 -5.10 -21.46
C SER A 163 -18.27 -5.56 -20.87
N GLY A 164 -18.37 -5.58 -19.54
CA GLY A 164 -19.60 -5.96 -18.83
C GLY A 164 -19.83 -7.46 -18.68
N ILE A 165 -18.96 -8.29 -19.25
CA ILE A 165 -18.99 -9.75 -19.13
C ILE A 165 -17.60 -10.29 -18.79
N VAL A 166 -17.54 -11.27 -17.90
CA VAL A 166 -16.32 -12.00 -17.56
C VAL A 166 -16.59 -13.49 -17.55
N ASN A 167 -15.60 -14.25 -17.96
CA ASN A 167 -15.63 -15.70 -17.87
C ASN A 167 -14.89 -16.13 -16.59
N VAL A 168 -15.48 -17.01 -15.79
CA VAL A 168 -14.89 -17.51 -14.54
C VAL A 168 -14.93 -19.02 -14.51
N ARG A 169 -13.92 -19.64 -13.91
CA ARG A 169 -13.94 -21.08 -13.67
C ARG A 169 -15.00 -21.42 -12.63
N ASN A 170 -15.78 -22.47 -12.87
CA ASN A 170 -16.79 -22.94 -11.94
C ASN A 170 -16.12 -23.40 -10.63
N SER A 171 -16.58 -22.89 -9.48
CA SER A 171 -16.05 -23.27 -8.17
C SER A 171 -16.24 -24.75 -7.85
N HIS A 172 -17.28 -25.39 -8.39
CA HIS A 172 -17.52 -26.83 -8.24
C HIS A 172 -16.54 -27.70 -9.05
N ALA A 173 -15.81 -27.12 -10.00
CA ALA A 173 -14.77 -27.84 -10.76
C ALA A 173 -13.52 -28.18 -9.91
N GLY A 174 -13.32 -27.49 -8.79
CA GLY A 174 -12.21 -27.76 -7.87
C GLY A 174 -12.42 -29.04 -7.06
N ASP A 175 -13.62 -29.23 -6.52
CA ASP A 175 -14.00 -30.37 -5.68
C ASP A 175 -14.21 -31.66 -6.49
N SER A 176 -14.54 -31.56 -7.78
CA SER A 176 -14.69 -32.70 -8.70
C SER A 176 -13.36 -33.29 -9.17
N SER A 177 -12.26 -32.54 -9.04
CA SER A 177 -10.97 -32.99 -9.56
C SER A 177 -10.32 -34.03 -8.64
N GLY A 178 -10.44 -33.91 -7.31
CA GLY A 178 -9.76 -34.80 -6.35
C GLY A 178 -8.26 -34.99 -6.65
N ARG A 179 -7.65 -34.08 -7.42
CA ARG A 179 -6.33 -34.31 -8.02
C ARG A 179 -5.28 -34.01 -6.97
N SER A 180 -4.65 -35.07 -6.48
CA SER A 180 -3.41 -34.93 -5.72
C SER A 180 -2.35 -34.23 -6.56
N GLU A 181 -1.36 -33.62 -5.91
CA GLU A 181 -0.18 -33.03 -6.57
C GLU A 181 0.49 -34.02 -7.54
N ALA A 182 0.47 -35.32 -7.20
CA ALA A 182 0.92 -36.40 -8.07
C ALA A 182 0.09 -36.53 -9.36
N SER A 183 -1.21 -36.27 -9.33
CA SER A 183 -2.08 -36.29 -10.52
C SER A 183 -1.85 -35.08 -11.44
N GLU A 184 -1.50 -33.91 -10.90
CA GLU A 184 -1.19 -32.74 -11.73
C GLU A 184 0.16 -32.86 -12.41
N ARG A 185 1.19 -33.32 -11.68
CA ARG A 185 2.50 -33.61 -12.27
C ARG A 185 2.41 -34.60 -13.42
N VAL A 186 1.65 -35.70 -13.25
CA VAL A 186 1.44 -36.69 -14.32
C VAL A 186 0.74 -36.07 -15.54
N LYS A 187 -0.22 -35.17 -15.34
CA LYS A 187 -0.87 -34.44 -16.44
C LYS A 187 0.16 -33.64 -17.24
N TYR A 188 0.96 -32.81 -16.57
CA TYR A 188 1.94 -31.96 -17.25
C TYR A 188 3.04 -32.75 -17.97
N LEU A 189 3.47 -33.89 -17.40
CA LEU A 189 4.41 -34.79 -18.05
C LEU A 189 3.81 -35.42 -19.32
N ARG A 190 2.53 -35.81 -19.29
CA ARG A 190 1.84 -36.33 -20.48
C ARG A 190 1.69 -35.28 -21.58
N GLU A 191 1.36 -34.04 -21.21
CA GLU A 191 1.32 -32.91 -22.15
C GLU A 191 2.71 -32.64 -22.75
N ALA A 192 3.77 -32.72 -21.94
CA ALA A 192 5.14 -32.60 -22.39
C ALA A 192 5.52 -33.68 -23.41
N GLU A 193 5.17 -34.96 -23.17
CA GLU A 193 5.42 -36.05 -24.14
C GLU A 193 4.74 -35.83 -25.49
N ILE A 194 3.52 -35.27 -25.50
CA ILE A 194 2.79 -34.93 -26.73
C ILE A 194 3.54 -33.82 -27.49
N LEU A 195 3.97 -32.78 -26.76
CA LEU A 195 4.73 -31.67 -27.33
C LEU A 195 6.11 -32.10 -27.84
N GLU A 196 6.79 -33.03 -27.16
CA GLU A 196 8.07 -33.58 -27.62
C GLU A 196 7.92 -34.30 -28.95
N LYS A 197 6.92 -35.18 -29.08
CA LYS A 197 6.61 -35.84 -30.36
C LYS A 197 6.26 -34.84 -31.46
N ALA A 198 5.43 -33.84 -31.15
CA ALA A 198 5.09 -32.81 -32.13
C ALA A 198 6.31 -31.98 -32.58
N LEU A 199 7.30 -31.80 -31.72
CA LEU A 199 8.57 -31.13 -32.04
C LEU A 199 9.57 -32.03 -32.79
N GLU A 200 9.34 -33.34 -32.88
CA GLU A 200 10.08 -34.20 -33.81
C GLU A 200 9.65 -33.91 -35.26
N ASP A 201 8.36 -33.69 -35.47
CA ASP A 201 7.77 -33.38 -36.78
C ASP A 201 7.92 -31.89 -37.17
N ASP A 202 7.82 -30.97 -36.21
CA ASP A 202 7.95 -29.52 -36.41
C ASP A 202 8.95 -28.90 -35.39
N PRO A 203 10.28 -29.08 -35.59
CA PRO A 203 11.29 -28.68 -34.61
C PRO A 203 11.38 -27.17 -34.33
N ASP A 204 10.95 -26.36 -35.31
CA ASP A 204 11.00 -24.90 -35.31
C ASP A 204 9.70 -24.27 -34.77
N ASN A 205 8.77 -25.07 -34.28
CA ASN A 205 7.55 -24.58 -33.65
C ASN A 205 7.85 -23.87 -32.31
N SER A 206 7.91 -22.54 -32.35
CA SER A 206 8.24 -21.73 -31.18
C SER A 206 7.17 -21.83 -30.08
N ARG A 207 5.90 -22.02 -30.43
CA ARG A 207 4.81 -22.18 -29.46
C ARG A 207 4.94 -23.50 -28.70
N TYR A 208 5.15 -24.62 -29.40
CA TYR A 208 5.35 -25.93 -28.76
C TYR A 208 6.60 -25.93 -27.88
N ARG A 209 7.69 -25.29 -28.33
CA ARG A 209 8.91 -25.16 -27.52
C ARG A 209 8.67 -24.39 -26.22
N TYR A 210 7.89 -23.30 -26.28
CA TYR A 210 7.52 -22.53 -25.10
C TYR A 210 6.69 -23.36 -24.11
N TYR A 211 5.58 -23.95 -24.57
CA TYR A 211 4.69 -24.72 -23.70
C TYR A 211 5.33 -25.99 -23.17
N LEU A 212 6.28 -26.60 -23.89
CA LEU A 212 7.07 -27.71 -23.37
C LEU A 212 7.91 -27.26 -22.16
N GLY A 213 8.52 -26.08 -22.24
CA GLY A 213 9.24 -25.47 -21.12
C GLY A 213 8.33 -25.17 -19.92
N ILE A 214 7.14 -24.60 -20.17
CA ILE A 214 6.15 -24.33 -19.12
C ILE A 214 5.62 -25.62 -18.49
N GLY A 215 5.29 -26.64 -19.29
CA GLY A 215 4.83 -27.94 -18.80
C GLY A 215 5.86 -28.61 -17.92
N TYR A 216 7.15 -28.60 -18.32
CA TYR A 216 8.22 -29.11 -17.46
C TYR A 216 8.39 -28.30 -16.17
N SER A 217 8.25 -26.97 -16.22
CA SER A 217 8.32 -26.13 -15.02
C SER A 217 7.18 -26.47 -14.05
N ALA A 218 5.94 -26.60 -14.56
CA ALA A 218 4.77 -26.97 -13.78
C ALA A 218 4.85 -28.40 -13.23
N ALA A 219 5.50 -29.32 -13.96
CA ALA A 219 5.80 -30.66 -13.45
C ALA A 219 6.88 -30.65 -12.36
N GLY A 220 7.70 -29.60 -12.24
CA GLY A 220 8.87 -29.55 -11.35
C GLY A 220 10.18 -30.05 -11.99
N GLU A 221 10.20 -30.33 -13.29
CA GLU A 221 11.39 -30.70 -14.07
C GLU A 221 12.18 -29.46 -14.51
N LEU A 222 12.72 -28.73 -13.55
CA LEU A 222 13.28 -27.38 -13.77
C LEU A 222 14.42 -27.34 -14.79
N GLU A 223 15.28 -28.36 -14.84
CA GLU A 223 16.37 -28.41 -15.83
C GLU A 223 15.85 -28.62 -17.27
N LEU A 224 14.84 -29.47 -17.44
CA LEU A 224 14.19 -29.67 -18.74
C LEU A 224 13.41 -28.42 -19.16
N ALA A 225 12.78 -27.73 -18.21
CA ALA A 225 12.12 -26.46 -18.42
C ALA A 225 13.11 -25.40 -18.92
N LYS A 226 14.22 -25.22 -18.20
CA LYS A 226 15.31 -24.30 -18.56
C LYS A 226 15.81 -24.57 -19.97
N LYS A 227 16.16 -25.82 -20.27
CA LYS A 227 16.68 -26.23 -21.59
C LYS A 227 15.72 -25.86 -22.73
N ASN A 228 14.42 -26.07 -22.55
CA ASN A 228 13.43 -25.75 -23.59
C ASN A 228 13.15 -24.25 -23.68
N LEU A 229 13.14 -23.52 -22.56
CA LEU A 229 12.97 -22.07 -22.55
C LEU A 229 14.19 -21.35 -23.14
N GLU A 230 15.42 -21.82 -22.91
CA GLU A 230 16.63 -21.29 -23.56
C GLU A 230 16.55 -21.44 -25.08
N LYS A 231 16.14 -22.62 -25.56
CA LYS A 231 15.87 -22.83 -26.99
C LYS A 231 14.80 -21.86 -27.49
N ARG A 232 13.68 -21.72 -26.77
CA ARG A 232 12.61 -20.79 -27.16
C ARG A 232 13.09 -19.34 -27.25
N VAL A 233 13.92 -18.90 -26.32
CA VAL A 233 14.48 -17.53 -26.29
C VAL A 233 15.44 -17.28 -27.47
N ALA A 234 16.09 -18.33 -27.97
CA ALA A 234 16.97 -18.25 -29.13
C ALA A 234 16.23 -18.25 -30.48
N MET A 235 14.96 -18.68 -30.51
CA MET A 235 14.13 -18.70 -31.72
C MET A 235 13.64 -17.28 -32.07
N ALA A 236 13.58 -16.97 -33.36
CA ALA A 236 12.97 -15.74 -33.84
C ALA A 236 11.47 -15.74 -33.51
N SER A 237 10.94 -14.60 -33.05
CA SER A 237 9.51 -14.35 -32.98
C SER A 237 9.24 -12.96 -33.54
N ALA A 238 8.20 -12.86 -34.36
CA ALA A 238 7.71 -11.58 -34.86
C ALA A 238 6.97 -10.78 -33.77
N ASP A 239 6.61 -11.43 -32.66
CA ASP A 239 5.92 -10.83 -31.53
C ASP A 239 6.88 -10.59 -30.34
N PRO A 240 7.18 -9.32 -30.00
CA PRO A 240 7.96 -8.98 -28.82
C PRO A 240 7.35 -9.50 -27.51
N GLU A 241 6.03 -9.73 -27.46
CA GLU A 241 5.31 -10.27 -26.30
C GLU A 241 5.72 -11.70 -25.97
N GLU A 242 5.72 -12.58 -26.97
CA GLU A 242 6.09 -13.98 -26.80
C GLU A 242 7.56 -14.10 -26.38
N THR A 243 8.40 -13.24 -26.96
CA THR A 243 9.81 -13.16 -26.62
C THR A 243 10.00 -12.72 -25.15
N TYR A 244 9.19 -11.77 -24.69
CA TYR A 244 9.14 -11.36 -23.30
C TYR A 244 8.69 -12.52 -22.40
N LEU A 245 7.59 -13.21 -22.71
CA LEU A 245 7.04 -14.30 -21.89
C LEU A 245 8.04 -15.45 -21.75
N ALA A 246 8.73 -15.82 -22.84
CA ALA A 246 9.77 -16.85 -22.80
C ALA A 246 10.95 -16.46 -21.91
N ARG A 247 11.43 -15.21 -22.00
CA ARG A 247 12.53 -14.72 -21.15
C ARG A 247 12.11 -14.58 -19.70
N TYR A 248 10.94 -14.04 -19.41
CA TYR A 248 10.42 -13.95 -18.04
C TYR A 248 10.31 -15.33 -17.41
N SER A 249 9.69 -16.29 -18.11
CA SER A 249 9.56 -17.67 -17.65
C SER A 249 10.92 -18.34 -17.40
N LEU A 250 11.89 -18.13 -18.31
CA LEU A 250 13.26 -18.61 -18.11
C LEU A 250 13.91 -18.03 -16.85
N GLY A 251 13.75 -16.72 -16.63
CA GLY A 251 14.28 -16.04 -15.44
C GLY A 251 13.68 -16.56 -14.13
N VAL A 252 12.38 -16.91 -14.14
CA VAL A 252 11.71 -17.56 -13.00
C VAL A 252 12.27 -18.96 -12.75
N VAL A 253 12.39 -19.79 -13.79
CA VAL A 253 12.97 -21.15 -13.67
C VAL A 253 14.42 -21.10 -13.18
N GLN A 254 15.24 -20.19 -13.71
CA GLN A 254 16.61 -19.96 -13.25
C GLN A 254 16.66 -19.55 -11.76
N SER A 255 15.71 -18.74 -11.30
CA SER A 255 15.58 -18.36 -9.88
C SER A 255 15.24 -19.56 -8.98
N GLN A 256 14.37 -20.46 -9.46
CA GLN A 256 14.01 -21.71 -8.77
C GLN A 256 15.17 -22.71 -8.72
N LEU A 257 15.99 -22.78 -9.78
CA LEU A 257 17.25 -23.54 -9.81
C LEU A 257 18.38 -22.91 -8.98
N ASN A 258 18.13 -21.75 -8.35
CA ASN A 258 19.12 -20.99 -7.59
C ASN A 258 20.31 -20.47 -8.44
N GLU A 259 20.11 -20.27 -9.74
CA GLU A 259 21.08 -19.68 -10.67
C GLU A 259 20.98 -18.15 -10.68
N LEU A 260 21.31 -17.52 -9.55
CA LEU A 260 20.94 -16.13 -9.25
C LEU A 260 21.44 -15.11 -10.30
N ASP A 261 22.68 -15.25 -10.78
CA ASP A 261 23.25 -14.33 -11.78
C ASP A 261 22.59 -14.47 -13.15
N ALA A 262 22.34 -15.71 -13.59
CA ALA A 262 21.63 -15.98 -14.83
C ALA A 262 20.20 -15.44 -14.76
N ALA A 263 19.49 -15.74 -13.66
CA ALA A 263 18.15 -15.25 -13.41
C ALA A 263 18.08 -13.72 -13.47
N ARG A 264 19.01 -13.02 -12.80
CA ARG A 264 19.09 -11.55 -12.83
C ARG A 264 19.24 -11.02 -14.25
N GLN A 265 20.22 -11.51 -15.01
CA GLN A 265 20.46 -11.06 -16.37
C GLN A 265 19.25 -11.30 -17.26
N THR A 266 18.62 -12.46 -17.14
CA THR A 266 17.44 -12.83 -17.92
C THR A 266 16.23 -11.95 -17.57
N LEU A 267 15.97 -11.70 -16.29
CA LEU A 267 14.85 -10.87 -15.83
C LEU A 267 15.02 -9.38 -16.20
N TYR A 268 16.24 -8.82 -16.11
CA TYR A 268 16.50 -7.47 -16.62
C TYR A 268 16.28 -7.36 -18.12
N ARG A 269 16.69 -8.37 -18.90
CA ARG A 269 16.41 -8.43 -20.35
C ARG A 269 14.92 -8.58 -20.64
N ALA A 270 14.18 -9.34 -19.84
CA ALA A 270 12.73 -9.43 -19.95
C ALA A 270 12.10 -8.04 -19.71
N HIS A 271 12.44 -7.36 -18.63
CA HIS A 271 11.94 -6.01 -18.36
C HIS A 271 12.31 -5.00 -19.46
N ALA A 272 13.52 -5.08 -20.02
CA ALA A 272 13.93 -4.20 -21.12
C ALA A 272 13.08 -4.35 -22.40
N LEU A 273 12.49 -5.54 -22.63
CA LEU A 273 11.59 -5.77 -23.77
C LEU A 273 10.19 -5.20 -23.53
N ARG A 274 9.73 -5.19 -22.27
CA ARG A 274 8.43 -4.67 -21.85
C ARG A 274 8.58 -3.86 -20.55
N PRO A 275 9.05 -2.61 -20.60
CA PRO A 275 9.31 -1.80 -19.40
C PRO A 275 8.06 -1.47 -18.58
N ALA A 276 6.87 -1.60 -19.16
CA ALA A 276 5.61 -1.44 -18.46
C ALA A 276 5.23 -2.64 -17.56
N ARG A 277 5.88 -3.79 -17.73
CA ARG A 277 5.59 -5.02 -16.96
C ARG A 277 6.37 -5.06 -15.65
N ALA A 278 5.66 -5.14 -14.54
CA ALA A 278 6.22 -5.17 -13.18
C ALA A 278 6.71 -6.57 -12.74
N GLU A 279 6.25 -7.65 -13.38
CA GLU A 279 6.55 -9.03 -12.98
C GLU A 279 8.06 -9.34 -12.89
N PRO A 280 8.90 -8.95 -13.86
CA PRO A 280 10.33 -9.22 -13.75
C PRO A 280 10.99 -8.42 -12.61
N LEU A 281 10.52 -7.20 -12.34
CA LEU A 281 11.03 -6.37 -11.25
C LEU A 281 10.67 -6.95 -9.88
N LEU A 282 9.48 -7.54 -9.73
CA LEU A 282 9.11 -8.29 -8.53
C LEU A 282 10.06 -9.47 -8.30
N GLN A 283 10.33 -10.27 -9.34
CA GLN A 283 11.25 -11.41 -9.22
C GLN A 283 12.67 -10.97 -8.88
N LEU A 284 13.15 -9.88 -9.50
CA LEU A 284 14.44 -9.27 -9.15
C LEU A 284 14.46 -8.78 -7.70
N ALA A 285 13.40 -8.12 -7.22
CA ALA A 285 13.33 -7.65 -5.83
C ALA A 285 13.43 -8.81 -4.84
N ARG A 286 12.71 -9.92 -5.10
CA ARG A 286 12.79 -11.16 -4.30
C ARG A 286 14.19 -11.78 -4.31
N LEU A 287 14.85 -11.81 -5.46
CA LEU A 287 16.23 -12.29 -5.57
C LEU A 287 17.18 -11.48 -4.69
N TYR A 288 17.14 -10.15 -4.79
CA TYR A 288 17.98 -9.29 -3.96
C TYR A 288 17.65 -9.39 -2.47
N ARG A 289 16.38 -9.54 -2.09
CA ARG A 289 16.00 -9.78 -0.69
C ARG A 289 16.55 -11.11 -0.18
N ARG A 290 16.52 -12.20 -0.97
CA ARG A 290 17.13 -13.50 -0.61
C ARG A 290 18.64 -13.40 -0.36
N GLU A 291 19.32 -12.49 -1.05
CA GLU A 291 20.74 -12.18 -0.85
C GLU A 291 21.00 -11.15 0.26
N ASN A 292 19.98 -10.78 1.05
CA ASN A 292 20.01 -9.72 2.06
C ASN A 292 20.34 -8.31 1.51
N ASN A 293 20.26 -8.10 0.19
CA ASN A 293 20.39 -6.78 -0.42
C ASN A 293 19.02 -6.07 -0.45
N TYR A 294 18.54 -5.71 0.74
CA TYR A 294 17.21 -5.12 0.92
C TYR A 294 17.05 -3.78 0.22
N LEU A 295 18.14 -3.00 0.05
CA LEU A 295 18.09 -1.71 -0.65
C LEU A 295 17.77 -1.89 -2.13
N ALA A 296 18.44 -2.82 -2.82
CA ALA A 296 18.14 -3.10 -4.22
C ALA A 296 16.70 -3.65 -4.38
N GLY A 297 16.30 -4.57 -3.50
CA GLY A 297 14.93 -5.09 -3.48
C GLY A 297 13.87 -4.01 -3.28
N TYR A 298 14.08 -3.12 -2.31
CA TYR A 298 13.22 -1.98 -2.03
C TYR A 298 13.10 -1.03 -3.23
N LEU A 299 14.23 -0.65 -3.86
CA LEU A 299 14.21 0.30 -4.98
C LEU A 299 13.50 -0.29 -6.21
N LEU A 300 13.73 -1.56 -6.52
CA LEU A 300 13.06 -2.27 -7.61
C LEU A 300 11.56 -2.40 -7.35
N ALA A 301 11.16 -2.84 -6.15
CA ALA A 301 9.76 -2.97 -5.79
C ALA A 301 9.04 -1.60 -5.80
N LYS A 302 9.71 -0.54 -5.31
CA LYS A 302 9.19 0.83 -5.32
C LYS A 302 9.00 1.37 -6.74
N HIS A 303 9.94 1.12 -7.64
CA HIS A 303 9.79 1.49 -9.05
C HIS A 303 8.66 0.71 -9.72
N ALA A 304 8.61 -0.60 -9.49
CA ALA A 304 7.56 -1.45 -10.02
C ALA A 304 6.15 -1.01 -9.58
N LEU A 305 6.00 -0.52 -8.33
CA LEU A 305 4.73 0.01 -7.82
C LEU A 305 4.26 1.28 -8.53
N SER A 306 5.14 1.99 -9.24
CA SER A 306 4.77 3.15 -10.05
C SER A 306 4.30 2.80 -11.47
N LEU A 307 4.43 1.53 -11.88
CA LEU A 307 4.04 1.09 -13.21
C LEU A 307 2.52 0.86 -13.29
N PRO A 308 1.84 1.32 -14.36
CA PRO A 308 0.41 1.08 -14.53
C PRO A 308 0.11 -0.39 -14.81
N TYR A 309 -1.10 -0.85 -14.47
CA TYR A 309 -1.56 -2.19 -14.83
C TYR A 309 -1.63 -2.35 -16.37
N PRO A 310 -0.95 -3.34 -16.96
CA PRO A 310 -0.84 -3.50 -18.42
C PRO A 310 -2.06 -4.21 -19.00
N LYS A 311 -3.17 -3.47 -19.20
CA LYS A 311 -4.46 -4.02 -19.64
C LYS A 311 -4.44 -4.77 -20.98
N GLU A 312 -3.54 -4.36 -21.88
CA GLU A 312 -3.54 -4.87 -23.25
C GLU A 312 -2.65 -6.10 -23.45
N ASP A 313 -1.76 -6.37 -22.50
CA ASP A 313 -0.77 -7.43 -22.58
C ASP A 313 -1.39 -8.82 -22.32
N LEU A 314 -0.74 -9.83 -22.87
CA LEU A 314 -1.02 -11.26 -22.69
C LEU A 314 -0.44 -11.76 -21.37
N CYS A 315 -1.16 -12.70 -20.76
CA CYS A 315 -0.73 -13.46 -19.58
C CYS A 315 -0.21 -12.58 -18.44
N VAL A 316 -0.95 -11.52 -18.09
CA VAL A 316 -0.58 -10.60 -17.01
C VAL A 316 -0.90 -11.20 -15.66
N GLU A 317 0.10 -11.37 -14.80
CA GLU A 317 -0.08 -11.93 -13.45
C GLU A 317 -0.79 -10.91 -12.53
N TYR A 318 -2.12 -10.93 -12.51
CA TYR A 318 -2.94 -9.99 -11.73
C TYR A 318 -2.50 -9.85 -10.26
N VAL A 319 -2.15 -10.96 -9.61
CA VAL A 319 -1.73 -11.01 -8.20
C VAL A 319 -0.47 -10.19 -7.91
N VAL A 320 0.39 -9.97 -8.92
CA VAL A 320 1.57 -9.11 -8.82
C VAL A 320 1.15 -7.68 -8.52
N TYR A 321 0.17 -7.18 -9.25
CA TYR A 321 -0.31 -5.80 -9.17
C TYR A 321 -1.31 -5.60 -8.01
N ASP A 322 -2.08 -6.64 -7.66
CA ASP A 322 -3.10 -6.56 -6.60
C ASP A 322 -2.49 -6.54 -5.19
N HIS A 323 -1.52 -7.41 -4.89
CA HIS A 323 -0.95 -7.49 -3.53
C HIS A 323 0.53 -7.91 -3.47
N THR A 324 0.98 -8.81 -4.36
CA THR A 324 2.30 -9.46 -4.19
C THR A 324 3.46 -8.48 -4.24
N LEU A 325 3.38 -7.49 -5.13
CA LEU A 325 4.42 -6.46 -5.23
C LEU A 325 4.45 -5.54 -4.02
N LEU A 326 3.27 -5.17 -3.48
CA LEU A 326 3.18 -4.33 -2.30
C LEU A 326 3.64 -5.08 -1.03
N ILE A 327 3.43 -6.39 -0.95
CA ILE A 327 4.00 -7.27 0.09
C ILE A 327 5.52 -7.24 0.02
N GLU A 328 6.10 -7.44 -1.17
CA GLU A 328 7.56 -7.45 -1.35
C GLU A 328 8.18 -6.09 -1.00
N PHE A 329 7.53 -4.99 -1.41
CA PHE A 329 7.91 -3.65 -1.00
C PHE A 329 7.88 -3.47 0.52
N ALA A 330 6.78 -3.87 1.18
CA ALA A 330 6.64 -3.76 2.63
C ALA A 330 7.75 -4.55 3.36
N ASN A 331 8.02 -5.77 2.92
CA ASN A 331 9.08 -6.61 3.49
C ASN A 331 10.45 -5.92 3.39
N CYS A 332 10.82 -5.42 2.21
CA CYS A 332 12.09 -4.73 2.02
C CYS A 332 12.17 -3.42 2.83
N ALA A 333 11.08 -2.65 2.90
CA ALA A 333 11.02 -1.41 3.66
C ALA A 333 11.25 -1.66 5.16
N LEU A 334 10.58 -2.66 5.74
CA LEU A 334 10.71 -3.00 7.16
C LEU A 334 12.11 -3.51 7.50
N LEU A 335 12.72 -4.32 6.62
CA LEU A 335 14.09 -4.79 6.79
C LEU A 335 15.14 -3.67 6.72
N LEU A 336 14.81 -2.55 6.05
CA LEU A 336 15.62 -1.33 6.02
C LEU A 336 15.32 -0.35 7.16
N GLY A 337 14.38 -0.67 8.06
CA GLY A 337 13.92 0.24 9.11
C GLY A 337 13.07 1.42 8.61
N LYS A 338 12.55 1.35 7.38
CA LYS A 338 11.60 2.33 6.80
C LYS A 338 10.18 1.99 7.27
N PHE A 339 9.97 2.09 8.58
CA PHE A 339 8.74 1.65 9.24
C PHE A 339 7.50 2.45 8.84
N ASP A 340 7.66 3.70 8.43
CA ASP A 340 6.60 4.55 7.89
C ASP A 340 6.06 3.99 6.57
N GLU A 341 6.94 3.77 5.58
CA GLU A 341 6.57 3.21 4.27
C GLU A 341 6.04 1.78 4.42
N GLY A 342 6.66 0.98 5.31
CA GLY A 342 6.21 -0.37 5.63
C GLY A 342 4.82 -0.41 6.28
N PHE A 343 4.53 0.52 7.20
CA PHE A 343 3.23 0.63 7.86
C PHE A 343 2.13 1.01 6.84
N ASP A 344 2.37 2.04 6.02
CA ASP A 344 1.44 2.47 4.97
C ASP A 344 1.12 1.32 3.99
N ALA A 345 2.15 0.58 3.57
CA ALA A 345 1.98 -0.57 2.69
C ALA A 345 1.18 -1.71 3.34
N CYS A 346 1.48 -2.05 4.60
CA CYS A 346 0.72 -3.07 5.33
C CYS A 346 -0.74 -2.65 5.53
N HIS A 347 -1.01 -1.39 5.85
CA HIS A 347 -2.38 -0.90 6.01
C HIS A 347 -3.18 -1.01 4.70
N LYS A 348 -2.57 -0.63 3.56
CA LYS A 348 -3.19 -0.81 2.23
C LYS A 348 -3.47 -2.28 1.92
N LEU A 349 -2.54 -3.18 2.25
CA LEU A 349 -2.72 -4.63 2.07
C LEU A 349 -3.88 -5.17 2.92
N LEU A 350 -3.98 -4.78 4.19
CA LEU A 350 -5.04 -5.26 5.08
C LEU A 350 -6.44 -4.78 4.64
N ALA A 351 -6.50 -3.60 4.02
CA ALA A 351 -7.72 -3.06 3.42
C ALA A 351 -8.09 -3.73 2.07
N ASN A 352 -7.18 -4.49 1.44
CA ASN A 352 -7.46 -5.20 0.20
C ASN A 352 -8.32 -6.46 0.50
N PRO A 353 -9.55 -6.57 -0.05
CA PRO A 353 -10.40 -7.75 0.14
C PRO A 353 -9.87 -9.00 -0.56
N ASN A 354 -9.05 -8.84 -1.60
CA ASN A 354 -8.47 -9.94 -2.38
C ASN A 354 -7.19 -10.52 -1.75
N LEU A 355 -6.69 -9.96 -0.64
CA LEU A 355 -5.48 -10.46 0.02
C LEU A 355 -5.73 -11.87 0.59
N PRO A 356 -4.99 -12.90 0.13
CA PRO A 356 -5.13 -14.27 0.62
C PRO A 356 -4.91 -14.38 2.14
N ALA A 357 -5.63 -15.31 2.78
CA ALA A 357 -5.58 -15.52 4.23
C ALA A 357 -4.17 -15.85 4.73
N GLU A 358 -3.39 -16.61 3.96
CA GLU A 358 -2.00 -16.96 4.25
C GLU A 358 -1.08 -15.74 4.39
N TYR A 359 -1.27 -14.70 3.58
CA TYR A 359 -0.49 -13.47 3.67
C TYR A 359 -1.02 -12.51 4.73
N ARG A 360 -2.32 -12.56 5.03
CA ARG A 360 -2.97 -11.62 5.97
C ARG A 360 -2.33 -11.68 7.35
N ALA A 361 -2.05 -12.86 7.89
CA ALA A 361 -1.40 -13.01 9.19
C ALA A 361 0.02 -12.39 9.22
N GLN A 362 0.81 -12.63 8.16
CA GLN A 362 2.15 -12.05 8.04
C GLN A 362 2.08 -10.51 7.94
N VAL A 363 1.16 -9.98 7.14
CA VAL A 363 0.98 -8.53 6.97
C VAL A 363 0.53 -7.87 8.28
N GLN A 364 -0.35 -8.51 9.07
CA GLN A 364 -0.74 -8.02 10.40
C GLN A 364 0.46 -7.91 11.34
N SER A 365 1.27 -8.98 11.43
CA SER A 365 2.50 -8.97 12.25
C SER A 365 3.48 -7.88 11.83
N ASN A 366 3.70 -7.73 10.51
CA ASN A 366 4.53 -6.67 9.95
C ASN A 366 3.98 -5.27 10.27
N CYS A 367 2.67 -5.08 10.20
CA CYS A 367 2.00 -3.83 10.55
C CYS A 367 2.21 -3.47 12.03
N GLU A 368 2.08 -4.46 12.93
CA GLU A 368 2.31 -4.27 14.37
C GLU A 368 3.78 -3.95 14.68
N LEU A 369 4.71 -4.63 14.02
CA LEU A 369 6.15 -4.36 14.13
C LEU A 369 6.46 -2.92 13.71
N ALA A 370 5.93 -2.49 12.56
CA ALA A 370 6.09 -1.13 12.06
C ALA A 370 5.51 -0.11 13.03
N ARG A 371 4.28 -0.34 13.52
CA ARG A 371 3.60 0.52 14.50
C ARG A 371 4.41 0.67 15.78
N LYS A 372 4.96 -0.42 16.33
CA LYS A 372 5.75 -0.39 17.56
C LYS A 372 7.01 0.45 17.38
N ASN A 373 7.72 0.30 16.26
CA ASN A 373 8.94 1.05 15.99
C ASN A 373 8.69 2.53 15.70
N LEU A 374 7.57 2.86 15.04
CA LEU A 374 7.12 4.24 14.86
C LEU A 374 6.80 4.88 16.23
N ALA A 375 6.04 4.19 17.08
CA ALA A 375 5.67 4.70 18.40
C ALA A 375 6.89 4.95 19.32
N SER A 376 7.92 4.10 19.27
CA SER A 376 9.14 4.29 20.08
C SER A 376 10.04 5.44 19.61
N ASN A 377 9.92 5.88 18.34
CA ASN A 377 10.79 6.90 17.75
C ASN A 377 10.04 8.19 17.36
N GLY A 378 8.75 8.29 17.67
CA GLY A 378 7.95 9.47 17.35
C GLY A 378 8.50 10.74 18.01
N PRO A 379 8.35 11.92 17.37
CA PRO A 379 8.96 13.14 17.86
C PRO A 379 8.36 13.60 19.18
N ILE A 380 9.16 14.37 19.91
CA ILE A 380 8.77 14.94 21.20
C ILE A 380 8.59 16.44 21.03
N PHE A 381 7.41 16.97 21.35
CA PHE A 381 7.17 18.41 21.31
C PHE A 381 7.01 18.95 22.72
N ILE A 382 7.91 19.86 23.09
CA ILE A 382 7.91 20.53 24.39
C ILE A 382 7.31 21.92 24.20
N GLY A 383 6.34 22.26 25.05
CA GLY A 383 5.70 23.57 25.05
C GLY A 383 5.30 24.00 26.45
N GLY A 384 4.73 25.19 26.55
CA GLY A 384 4.30 25.79 27.81
C GLY A 384 4.41 27.30 27.72
N ILE A 385 4.11 27.99 28.81
CA ILE A 385 4.40 29.42 28.86
C ILE A 385 5.91 29.67 28.83
N GLN A 386 6.35 30.76 28.19
CA GLN A 386 7.74 31.19 28.31
C GLN A 386 8.12 31.32 29.80
N ARG A 387 9.37 30.99 30.13
CA ARG A 387 9.91 31.06 31.50
C ARG A 387 9.37 29.99 32.48
N SER A 388 8.66 28.96 32.02
CA SER A 388 8.25 27.80 32.84
C SER A 388 9.26 26.65 32.90
N GLY A 389 10.52 26.88 32.49
CA GLY A 389 11.55 25.82 32.50
C GLY A 389 11.53 24.90 31.26
N THR A 390 10.88 25.29 30.17
CA THR A 390 10.92 24.56 28.88
C THR A 390 12.35 24.34 28.37
N THR A 391 13.23 25.33 28.49
CA THR A 391 14.64 25.16 28.12
C THR A 391 15.37 24.19 29.07
N LEU A 392 15.04 24.13 30.36
CA LEU A 392 15.64 23.15 31.27
C LEU A 392 15.23 21.72 30.87
N MET A 393 13.93 21.48 30.64
CA MET A 393 13.42 20.20 30.17
C MET A 393 14.11 19.73 28.89
N ARG A 394 14.27 20.64 27.89
CA ARG A 394 14.89 20.26 26.61
C ARG A 394 16.36 19.90 26.76
N VAL A 395 17.14 20.61 27.59
CA VAL A 395 18.56 20.29 27.75
C VAL A 395 18.78 19.00 28.54
N MET A 396 17.88 18.67 29.46
CA MET A 396 17.90 17.40 30.19
C MET A 396 17.57 16.22 29.26
N LEU A 397 16.56 16.35 28.41
CA LEU A 397 16.26 15.34 27.39
C LEU A 397 17.37 15.21 26.35
N ASP A 398 17.96 16.33 25.91
CA ASP A 398 19.08 16.35 24.96
C ASP A 398 20.37 15.71 25.51
N ALA A 399 20.50 15.54 26.83
CA ALA A 399 21.58 14.79 27.45
C ALA A 399 21.38 13.27 27.37
N HIS A 400 20.13 12.78 27.24
CA HIS A 400 19.82 11.36 27.10
C HIS A 400 20.47 10.76 25.83
N PRO A 401 21.07 9.56 25.86
CA PRO A 401 21.80 9.00 24.71
C PRO A 401 20.94 8.80 23.46
N ARG A 402 19.61 8.66 23.61
CA ARG A 402 18.69 8.41 22.49
C ARG A 402 17.92 9.62 21.97
N ILE A 403 17.92 10.74 22.69
CA ILE A 403 17.13 11.93 22.34
C ILE A 403 18.07 13.10 22.06
N CYS A 404 17.90 13.76 20.91
CA CYS A 404 18.48 15.07 20.64
C CYS A 404 17.40 16.15 20.69
N CYS A 405 17.72 17.30 21.30
CA CYS A 405 16.86 18.48 21.26
C CYS A 405 17.71 19.74 21.07
N GLY A 406 17.55 20.37 19.92
CA GLY A 406 18.24 21.61 19.60
C GLY A 406 17.62 22.85 20.27
N PRO A 407 18.13 24.03 19.88
CA PRO A 407 17.52 25.34 20.15
C PRO A 407 16.10 25.46 19.59
N GLU A 408 15.39 26.54 19.94
CA GLU A 408 14.05 26.83 19.41
C GLU A 408 14.05 26.89 17.87
N LEU A 409 13.32 25.97 17.22
CA LEU A 409 13.26 25.92 15.76
C LEU A 409 12.34 27.00 15.21
N MET A 410 11.32 27.41 15.98
CA MET A 410 10.35 28.47 15.66
C MET A 410 9.50 28.26 14.39
N VAL A 411 9.73 27.18 13.63
CA VAL A 411 9.02 26.89 12.37
C VAL A 411 7.72 26.12 12.56
N LEU A 412 7.58 25.37 13.66
CA LEU A 412 6.41 24.50 13.87
C LEU A 412 5.07 25.26 13.89
N PRO A 413 4.97 26.48 14.48
CA PRO A 413 3.77 27.31 14.33
C PRO A 413 3.40 27.58 12.87
N VAL A 414 4.38 27.86 12.02
CA VAL A 414 4.17 28.14 10.59
C VAL A 414 3.67 26.89 9.87
N VAL A 415 4.30 25.75 10.13
CA VAL A 415 3.90 24.46 9.54
C VAL A 415 2.51 24.05 9.99
N ALA A 416 2.17 24.22 11.27
CA ALA A 416 0.85 23.89 11.79
C ALA A 416 -0.25 24.75 11.14
N GLU A 417 -0.04 26.06 11.00
CA GLU A 417 -0.99 26.93 10.30
C GLU A 417 -1.07 26.62 8.81
N HIS A 418 0.05 26.29 8.16
CA HIS A 418 0.06 25.85 6.76
C HIS A 418 -0.72 24.55 6.56
N TYR A 419 -0.55 23.55 7.44
CA TYR A 419 -1.30 22.30 7.41
C TYR A 419 -2.81 22.54 7.59
N LYS A 420 -3.22 23.34 8.59
CA LYS A 420 -4.64 23.71 8.77
C LYS A 420 -5.23 24.39 7.54
N PHE A 421 -4.44 25.23 6.87
CA PHE A 421 -4.87 25.86 5.63
C PHE A 421 -5.06 24.83 4.52
N LEU A 422 -4.06 23.99 4.25
CA LEU A 422 -4.10 23.01 3.15
C LEU A 422 -5.11 21.89 3.36
N ALA A 423 -5.12 21.26 4.55
CA ALA A 423 -6.00 20.13 4.87
C ALA A 423 -7.43 20.57 5.27
N GLY A 424 -7.60 21.85 5.62
CA GLY A 424 -8.89 22.43 5.96
C GLY A 424 -9.41 23.36 4.87
N LYS A 425 -9.07 24.66 4.96
CA LYS A 425 -9.67 25.72 4.14
C LYS A 425 -9.46 25.55 2.63
N ASN A 426 -8.33 24.97 2.21
CA ASN A 426 -7.95 24.81 0.81
C ASN A 426 -8.05 23.35 0.33
N ARG A 427 -8.79 22.51 1.07
CA ARG A 427 -8.87 21.07 0.83
C ARG A 427 -9.35 20.72 -0.56
N GLU A 428 -10.44 21.34 -1.03
CA GLU A 428 -11.01 21.05 -2.35
C GLU A 428 -10.03 21.32 -3.49
N VAL A 429 -9.21 22.36 -3.36
CA VAL A 429 -8.13 22.66 -4.32
C VAL A 429 -7.09 21.56 -4.27
N MET A 430 -6.62 21.15 -3.07
CA MET A 430 -5.63 20.07 -2.95
C MET A 430 -6.14 18.76 -3.56
N GLU A 431 -7.40 18.41 -3.31
CA GLU A 431 -8.06 17.23 -3.88
C GLU A 431 -8.18 17.33 -5.41
N SER A 432 -8.42 18.51 -5.97
CA SER A 432 -8.43 18.71 -7.44
C SER A 432 -7.08 18.46 -8.11
N TYR A 433 -5.98 18.62 -7.38
CA TYR A 433 -4.62 18.25 -7.81
C TYR A 433 -4.24 16.81 -7.44
N GLY A 434 -5.19 16.00 -6.95
CA GLY A 434 -4.99 14.61 -6.58
C GLY A 434 -4.32 14.40 -5.21
N ASN A 435 -4.26 15.42 -4.35
CA ASN A 435 -3.68 15.30 -3.02
C ASN A 435 -4.76 15.09 -1.97
N THR A 436 -4.72 13.97 -1.26
CA THR A 436 -5.61 13.70 -0.13
C THR A 436 -5.11 14.40 1.14
N PRO A 437 -5.95 14.53 2.20
CA PRO A 437 -5.48 15.01 3.51
C PRO A 437 -4.29 14.22 4.07
N ALA A 438 -4.20 12.92 3.76
CA ALA A 438 -3.06 12.08 4.15
C ALA A 438 -1.78 12.44 3.38
N ASP A 439 -1.89 12.82 2.11
CA ASP A 439 -0.74 13.29 1.33
C ASP A 439 -0.24 14.64 1.85
N VAL A 440 -1.15 15.56 2.17
CA VAL A 440 -0.81 16.86 2.81
C VAL A 440 -0.14 16.65 4.16
N GLN A 441 -0.68 15.76 4.99
CA GLN A 441 -0.10 15.37 6.28
C GLN A 441 1.33 14.84 6.09
N ARG A 442 1.53 13.89 5.15
CA ARG A 442 2.84 13.32 4.82
C ARG A 442 3.81 14.41 4.38
N SER A 443 3.40 15.34 3.51
CA SER A 443 4.25 16.44 3.05
C SER A 443 4.70 17.36 4.19
N CYS A 444 3.78 17.76 5.07
CA CYS A 444 4.12 18.59 6.24
C CYS A 444 5.05 17.86 7.22
N ARG A 445 4.81 16.56 7.45
CA ARG A 445 5.67 15.72 8.28
C ARG A 445 7.10 15.66 7.73
N VAL A 446 7.24 15.31 6.45
CA VAL A 446 8.54 15.18 5.77
C VAL A 446 9.31 16.50 5.80
N PHE A 447 8.62 17.63 5.57
CA PHE A 447 9.24 18.94 5.63
C PHE A 447 9.92 19.21 6.98
N VAL A 448 9.22 18.98 8.09
CA VAL A 448 9.78 19.17 9.43
C VAL A 448 10.88 18.16 9.74
N GLU A 449 10.68 16.88 9.39
CA GLU A 449 11.68 15.83 9.62
C GLU A 449 12.98 16.11 8.86
N ASP A 450 12.91 16.67 7.64
CA ASP A 450 14.08 17.02 6.85
C ASP A 450 14.85 18.22 7.45
N LEU A 451 14.13 19.23 7.97
CA LEU A 451 14.75 20.36 8.67
C LEU A 451 15.58 19.92 9.87
N VAL A 452 15.11 18.92 10.63
CA VAL A 452 15.84 18.40 11.81
C VAL A 452 16.81 17.26 11.46
N ALA A 453 16.77 16.72 10.24
CA ALA A 453 17.52 15.52 9.87
C ALA A 453 19.03 15.70 10.01
N ASN A 454 19.57 16.84 9.57
CA ASN A 454 21.01 17.12 9.67
C ASN A 454 21.46 17.22 11.12
N PHE A 455 20.67 17.90 11.97
CA PHE A 455 20.94 17.98 13.40
C PHE A 455 20.89 16.60 14.06
N ARG A 456 19.85 15.80 13.78
CA ARG A 456 19.71 14.44 14.30
C ARG A 456 20.89 13.54 13.90
N ARG A 457 21.32 13.59 12.63
CA ARG A 457 22.47 12.84 12.11
C ARG A 457 23.78 13.27 12.80
N ALA A 458 24.00 14.58 12.95
CA ALA A 458 25.19 15.11 13.61
C ALA A 458 25.28 14.69 15.09
N GLN A 459 24.14 14.57 15.77
CA GLN A 459 24.07 14.09 17.15
C GLN A 459 24.17 12.56 17.28
N GLY A 460 23.95 11.80 16.19
CA GLY A 460 23.98 10.34 16.21
C GLY A 460 22.85 9.69 17.01
N LYS A 461 21.75 10.42 17.28
CA LYS A 461 20.65 9.96 18.13
C LYS A 461 19.42 9.59 17.29
N PRO A 462 18.70 8.51 17.61
CA PRO A 462 17.58 8.02 16.81
C PRO A 462 16.33 8.91 16.91
N ARG A 463 16.10 9.57 18.05
CA ARG A 463 14.89 10.33 18.34
C ARG A 463 15.21 11.80 18.51
N TRP A 464 14.29 12.65 18.05
CA TRP A 464 14.42 14.10 18.17
C TRP A 464 13.26 14.70 18.98
N ALA A 465 13.57 15.80 19.64
CA ALA A 465 12.62 16.65 20.29
C ALA A 465 12.76 18.08 19.73
N GLU A 466 11.68 18.83 19.76
CA GLU A 466 11.69 20.26 19.48
C GLU A 466 10.97 20.99 20.61
N LYS A 467 11.63 22.05 21.07
CA LYS A 467 11.13 22.93 22.12
C LYS A 467 10.99 24.31 21.53
N THR A 468 9.75 24.72 21.38
CA THR A 468 9.36 26.13 21.23
C THR A 468 8.20 26.34 22.20
N PRO A 469 8.24 27.29 23.15
CA PRO A 469 7.17 27.45 24.15
C PRO A 469 5.76 27.53 23.52
N GLN A 470 5.66 28.24 22.39
CA GLN A 470 4.42 28.41 21.62
C GLN A 470 3.87 27.11 21.03
N ASN A 471 4.60 25.99 21.03
CA ASN A 471 4.10 24.69 20.57
C ASN A 471 2.80 24.28 21.26
N VAL A 472 2.62 24.67 22.53
CA VAL A 472 1.37 24.45 23.29
C VAL A 472 0.12 25.01 22.59
N ARG A 473 0.27 25.97 21.67
CA ARG A 473 -0.84 26.48 20.85
C ARG A 473 -1.24 25.56 19.70
N TYR A 474 -0.33 24.68 19.28
CA TYR A 474 -0.44 23.90 18.05
C TYR A 474 -0.38 22.38 18.28
N MET A 475 -0.27 21.89 19.52
CA MET A 475 -0.10 20.46 19.81
C MET A 475 -1.21 19.56 19.25
N ILE A 476 -2.47 20.02 19.16
CA ILE A 476 -3.54 19.24 18.49
C ILE A 476 -3.19 19.02 17.02
N THR A 477 -2.84 20.09 16.31
CA THR A 477 -2.46 20.05 14.89
C THR A 477 -1.14 19.33 14.67
N LEU A 478 -0.15 19.52 15.55
CA LEU A 478 1.07 18.71 15.51
C LEU A 478 0.76 17.23 15.76
N GLY A 479 -0.24 16.91 16.58
CA GLY A 479 -0.71 15.55 16.80
C GLY A 479 -1.49 14.95 15.62
N GLU A 480 -2.01 15.78 14.72
CA GLU A 480 -2.55 15.39 13.41
C GLU A 480 -1.40 15.14 12.42
N ILE A 481 -0.41 16.03 12.34
CA ILE A 481 0.76 15.88 11.45
C ILE A 481 1.64 14.68 11.89
N PHE A 482 1.79 14.49 13.20
CA PHE A 482 2.58 13.44 13.84
C PHE A 482 1.72 12.59 14.79
N PRO A 483 1.02 11.56 14.26
CA PRO A 483 0.16 10.69 15.08
C PRO A 483 0.89 9.92 16.19
N ASP A 484 2.19 9.69 16.00
CA ASP A 484 3.14 9.01 16.89
C ASP A 484 3.84 9.96 17.89
N ALA A 485 3.59 11.28 17.83
CA ALA A 485 4.24 12.24 18.70
C ALA A 485 3.79 12.17 20.16
N LYS A 486 4.71 12.52 21.06
CA LYS A 486 4.46 12.76 22.49
C LYS A 486 4.68 14.23 22.82
N PHE A 487 3.89 14.74 23.75
CA PHE A 487 3.84 16.16 24.10
C PHE A 487 4.16 16.37 25.57
N ILE A 488 5.03 17.32 25.88
CA ILE A 488 5.33 17.74 27.25
C ILE A 488 4.88 19.19 27.41
N ALA A 489 3.96 19.43 28.34
CA ALA A 489 3.47 20.76 28.69
C ALA A 489 4.06 21.20 30.03
N MET A 490 4.97 22.18 29.98
CA MET A 490 5.62 22.73 31.18
C MET A 490 4.72 23.73 31.89
N LEU A 491 4.43 23.46 33.16
CA LEU A 491 3.70 24.32 34.07
C LEU A 491 4.65 24.91 35.12
N ARG A 492 4.35 26.12 35.58
CA ARG A 492 5.10 26.80 36.65
C ARG A 492 4.17 27.77 37.35
N ASP A 493 4.44 28.05 38.62
CA ASP A 493 3.79 29.14 39.37
C ASP A 493 3.79 30.43 38.54
N GLY A 494 2.60 30.92 38.23
CA GLY A 494 2.43 32.05 37.34
C GLY A 494 3.02 33.36 37.88
N ARG A 495 3.17 33.47 39.19
CA ARG A 495 3.78 34.65 39.82
C ARG A 495 5.28 34.70 39.54
N ASP A 496 5.98 33.57 39.68
CA ASP A 496 7.39 33.47 39.31
C ASP A 496 7.60 33.63 37.79
N VAL A 497 6.65 33.15 36.98
CA VAL A 497 6.64 33.42 35.53
C VAL A 497 6.50 34.92 35.27
N ALA A 498 5.57 35.62 35.92
CA ALA A 498 5.39 37.05 35.76
C ALA A 498 6.66 37.84 36.15
N CYS A 499 7.27 37.55 37.30
CA CYS A 499 8.56 38.12 37.70
C CYS A 499 9.63 37.91 36.61
N SER A 500 9.69 36.72 36.01
CA SER A 500 10.66 36.45 34.96
C SER A 500 10.32 37.08 33.61
N LEU A 501 9.04 37.29 33.27
CA LEU A 501 8.63 37.90 32.00
C LEU A 501 8.89 39.41 32.00
N LEU A 502 8.68 40.07 33.14
CA LEU A 502 8.87 41.51 33.27
C LEU A 502 10.32 41.97 33.19
N THR A 503 11.29 41.05 33.32
CA THR A 503 12.71 41.36 33.07
C THR A 503 13.10 41.27 31.60
N MET A 504 12.19 40.84 30.71
CA MET A 504 12.46 40.68 29.29
C MET A 504 12.10 41.94 28.49
N ASP A 505 12.91 42.25 27.48
CA ASP A 505 12.68 43.39 26.58
C ASP A 505 12.13 42.95 25.21
N TRP A 506 11.23 41.96 25.21
CA TRP A 506 10.72 41.36 23.97
C TRP A 506 9.73 42.26 23.24
N THR A 507 9.89 42.35 21.92
CA THR A 507 9.07 43.16 21.03
C THR A 507 8.44 42.32 19.92
N ASP A 508 7.30 42.78 19.42
CA ASP A 508 6.67 42.24 18.22
C ASP A 508 7.50 42.65 16.99
N SER A 509 7.88 41.68 16.16
CA SER A 509 8.81 41.92 15.05
C SER A 509 8.22 42.77 13.93
N ALA A 510 6.89 42.83 13.79
CA ALA A 510 6.22 43.62 12.76
C ALA A 510 6.01 45.08 13.19
N THR A 511 5.75 45.31 14.49
CA THR A 511 5.38 46.64 15.01
C THR A 511 6.48 47.30 15.84
N GLY A 512 7.50 46.56 16.27
CA GLY A 512 8.56 47.01 17.17
C GLY A 512 8.09 47.34 18.59
N ARG A 513 6.80 47.13 18.91
CA ARG A 513 6.23 47.43 20.23
C ARG A 513 6.54 46.30 21.20
N LYS A 514 6.71 46.62 22.48
CA LYS A 514 6.81 45.61 23.53
C LYS A 514 5.60 44.68 23.50
N LEU A 515 5.84 43.39 23.74
CA LEU A 515 4.76 42.41 23.86
C LEU A 515 3.92 42.72 25.11
N ASP A 516 2.60 42.57 25.04
CA ASP A 516 1.70 42.95 26.15
C ASP A 516 2.09 42.26 27.47
N TYR A 517 2.37 40.96 27.40
CA TYR A 517 2.68 40.12 28.56
C TYR A 517 4.04 40.35 29.21
N VAL A 518 4.88 41.26 28.69
CA VAL A 518 6.13 41.69 29.35
C VAL A 518 6.03 43.12 29.91
N GLN A 519 4.88 43.77 29.79
CA GLN A 519 4.71 45.17 30.19
C GLN A 519 4.10 45.37 31.57
N SER A 520 3.29 44.43 32.06
CA SER A 520 2.68 44.53 33.40
C SER A 520 2.35 43.16 33.98
N VAL A 521 2.24 43.09 35.31
CA VAL A 521 1.87 41.86 36.02
C VAL A 521 0.50 41.36 35.58
N ALA A 522 -0.49 42.24 35.41
CA ALA A 522 -1.82 41.84 34.95
C ALA A 522 -1.78 41.21 33.55
N ALA A 523 -1.01 41.78 32.62
CA ALA A 523 -0.84 41.22 31.28
C ALA A 523 -0.10 39.87 31.30
N ALA A 524 0.96 39.76 32.11
CA ALA A 524 1.66 38.50 32.32
C ALA A 524 0.75 37.41 32.92
N ALA A 525 -0.10 37.79 33.89
CA ALA A 525 -1.07 36.91 34.53
C ALA A 525 -2.13 36.39 33.55
N ARG A 526 -2.68 37.26 32.68
CA ARG A 526 -3.61 36.85 31.61
C ARG A 526 -2.96 35.88 30.64
N HIS A 527 -1.75 36.20 30.17
CA HIS A 527 -1.01 35.32 29.27
C HIS A 527 -0.69 33.97 29.91
N TRP A 528 -0.32 33.95 31.19
CA TRP A 528 -0.15 32.73 31.97
C TRP A 528 -1.42 31.92 32.06
N ARG A 529 -2.53 32.53 32.49
CA ARG A 529 -3.82 31.87 32.63
C ARG A 529 -4.24 31.23 31.31
N ASP A 530 -4.22 32.01 30.22
CA ASP A 530 -4.71 31.56 28.92
C ASP A 530 -3.83 30.44 28.34
N THR A 531 -2.52 30.48 28.60
CA THR A 531 -1.58 29.42 28.17
C THR A 531 -1.74 28.14 28.99
N VAL A 532 -1.93 28.26 30.31
CA VAL A 532 -2.09 27.09 31.19
C VAL A 532 -3.44 26.41 30.97
N LEU A 533 -4.54 27.17 30.84
CA LEU A 533 -5.84 26.59 30.48
C LEU A 533 -5.77 25.83 29.15
N ARG A 534 -5.01 26.35 28.18
CA ARG A 534 -4.77 25.64 26.93
C ARG A 534 -4.01 24.34 27.16
N ALA A 535 -2.91 24.36 27.91
CA ALA A 535 -2.14 23.16 28.23
C ALA A 535 -3.03 22.06 28.84
N ARG A 536 -3.89 22.43 29.78
CA ARG A 536 -4.82 21.50 30.44
C ARG A 536 -5.87 20.93 29.49
N ASN A 537 -6.40 21.77 28.60
CA ASN A 537 -7.33 21.31 27.58
C ASN A 537 -6.69 20.31 26.61
N LEU A 538 -5.38 20.40 26.35
CA LEU A 538 -4.68 19.43 25.50
C LEU A 538 -4.64 18.04 26.16
N ALA A 539 -4.32 17.98 27.45
CA ALA A 539 -4.24 16.72 28.19
C ALA A 539 -5.59 15.98 28.23
N MET A 540 -6.69 16.74 28.20
CA MET A 540 -8.06 16.22 28.16
C MET A 540 -8.61 16.00 26.74
N HIS A 541 -7.88 16.39 25.70
CA HIS A 541 -8.37 16.33 24.33
C HIS A 541 -8.40 14.89 23.81
N PRO A 542 -9.52 14.37 23.27
CA PRO A 542 -9.62 12.98 22.82
C PRO A 542 -8.56 12.57 21.78
N SER A 543 -8.22 13.46 20.85
CA SER A 543 -7.21 13.16 19.82
C SER A 543 -5.79 13.02 20.39
N LEU A 544 -5.51 13.55 21.59
CA LEU A 544 -4.21 13.50 22.25
C LEU A 544 -4.21 12.60 23.50
N ALA A 545 -5.25 11.79 23.71
CA ALA A 545 -5.36 10.92 24.87
C ALA A 545 -4.11 10.03 25.04
N GLY A 546 -3.49 10.08 26.23
CA GLY A 546 -2.26 9.34 26.53
C GLY A 546 -0.99 9.85 25.81
N ARG A 547 -1.07 11.00 25.10
CA ARG A 547 0.04 11.61 24.37
C ARG A 547 0.54 12.92 24.96
N VAL A 548 -0.07 13.44 26.03
CA VAL A 548 0.37 14.67 26.72
C VAL A 548 0.76 14.37 28.16
N LEU A 549 1.90 14.89 28.60
CA LEU A 549 2.34 14.91 30.00
C LEU A 549 2.50 16.36 30.47
N GLU A 550 1.80 16.70 31.54
CA GLU A 550 2.03 17.96 32.26
C GLU A 550 3.20 17.79 33.24
N VAL A 551 4.15 18.71 33.21
CA VAL A 551 5.31 18.69 34.12
C VAL A 551 5.41 20.02 34.83
N ARG A 552 5.35 19.99 36.17
CA ARG A 552 5.55 21.19 37.00
C ARG A 552 7.05 21.47 37.12
N TYR A 553 7.43 22.72 36.88
CA TYR A 553 8.80 23.18 37.04
C TYR A 553 9.31 22.97 38.46
N GLU A 554 8.43 23.16 39.45
CA GLU A 554 8.74 23.00 40.86
C GLU A 554 9.21 21.57 41.15
N ASP A 555 8.44 20.57 40.73
CA ASP A 555 8.78 19.16 40.88
C ASP A 555 10.07 18.81 40.13
N LEU A 556 10.27 19.38 38.93
CA LEU A 556 11.48 19.17 38.12
C LEU A 556 12.76 19.63 38.83
N VAL A 557 12.70 20.67 39.66
CA VAL A 557 13.88 21.21 40.36
C VAL A 557 14.00 20.80 41.84
N THR A 558 12.91 20.30 42.44
CA THR A 558 12.94 19.75 43.80
C THR A 558 13.19 18.25 43.80
N GLU A 559 12.47 17.51 42.96
CA GLU A 559 12.46 16.05 42.83
C GLU A 559 12.94 15.63 41.44
N THR A 560 14.11 16.14 41.03
CA THR A 560 14.62 16.06 39.65
C THR A 560 14.64 14.64 39.08
N GLU A 561 15.21 13.68 39.82
CA GLU A 561 15.32 12.29 39.36
C GLU A 561 13.94 11.65 39.21
N ALA A 562 13.08 11.75 40.22
CA ALA A 562 11.74 11.17 40.19
C ALA A 562 10.90 11.73 39.04
N THR A 563 10.99 13.05 38.81
CA THR A 563 10.32 13.73 37.70
C THR A 563 10.84 13.24 36.35
N MET A 564 12.17 13.17 36.16
CA MET A 564 12.74 12.70 34.90
C MET A 564 12.47 11.22 34.62
N ARG A 565 12.43 10.36 35.65
CA ARG A 565 12.00 8.97 35.50
C ARG A 565 10.57 8.88 34.97
N THR A 566 9.66 9.71 35.49
CA THR A 566 8.28 9.80 35.01
C THR A 566 8.21 10.28 33.56
N VAL A 567 9.01 11.30 33.21
CA VAL A 567 9.09 11.82 31.83
C VAL A 567 9.60 10.74 30.86
N LEU A 568 10.71 10.08 31.16
CA LEU A 568 11.28 9.04 30.27
C LEU A 568 10.35 7.84 30.14
N ALA A 569 9.71 7.40 31.23
CA ALA A 569 8.71 6.34 31.19
C ALA A 569 7.50 6.70 30.30
N PHE A 570 7.00 7.94 30.40
CA PHE A 570 5.92 8.43 29.52
C PHE A 570 6.34 8.48 28.04
N LEU A 571 7.59 8.83 27.77
CA LEU A 571 8.18 8.86 26.43
C LEU A 571 8.48 7.45 25.90
N GLY A 572 8.52 6.43 26.76
CA GLY A 572 8.90 5.06 26.40
C GLY A 572 10.41 4.86 26.25
N GLU A 573 11.23 5.70 26.89
CA GLU A 573 12.69 5.58 26.92
C GLU A 573 13.16 4.95 28.24
N GLU A 574 14.29 4.24 28.19
CA GLU A 574 14.95 3.71 29.38
C GLU A 574 15.56 4.83 30.24
N TRP A 575 15.78 4.54 31.52
CA TRP A 575 16.46 5.48 32.41
C TRP A 575 17.95 5.60 32.05
N ASP A 576 18.46 6.83 31.98
CA ASP A 576 19.89 7.11 31.87
C ASP A 576 20.26 8.31 32.75
N GLU A 577 21.31 8.19 33.55
CA GLU A 577 21.74 9.22 34.50
C GLU A 577 22.24 10.51 33.82
N ALA A 578 22.58 10.47 32.53
CA ALA A 578 23.04 11.64 31.77
C ALA A 578 22.04 12.80 31.81
N VAL A 579 20.74 12.52 31.96
CA VAL A 579 19.70 13.57 32.06
C VAL A 579 19.88 14.48 33.29
N LEU A 580 20.51 13.98 34.36
CA LEU A 580 20.83 14.76 35.56
C LEU A 580 22.11 15.60 35.37
N ALA A 581 23.02 15.13 34.53
CA ALA A 581 24.28 15.79 34.20
C ALA A 581 24.19 16.73 32.98
N HIS A 582 23.00 17.23 32.64
CA HIS A 582 22.77 18.02 31.42
C HIS A 582 23.72 19.22 31.22
N HIS A 583 24.22 19.82 32.30
CA HIS A 583 25.11 20.98 32.32
C HIS A 583 26.54 20.64 31.85
N THR A 584 26.94 19.37 31.84
CA THR A 584 28.27 18.93 31.39
C THR A 584 28.37 18.76 29.87
N LYS A 585 27.23 18.70 29.17
CA LYS A 585 27.19 18.59 27.71
C LYS A 585 27.60 19.92 27.07
N GLU A 586 28.63 19.89 26.24
CA GLU A 586 29.07 21.03 25.42
C GLU A 586 27.98 21.42 24.41
N ARG A 587 27.73 22.73 24.30
CA ARG A 587 26.72 23.31 23.40
C ARG A 587 27.27 24.50 22.62
N ASP A 588 28.57 24.47 22.37
CA ASP A 588 29.26 25.52 21.62
C ASP A 588 28.69 25.62 20.20
N GLY A 589 28.33 26.82 19.78
CA GLY A 589 27.71 27.08 18.48
C GLY A 589 26.17 27.07 18.45
N GLU A 590 25.49 26.73 19.56
CA GLU A 590 24.05 26.99 19.68
C GLU A 590 23.77 28.51 19.78
N PRO A 591 22.67 29.03 19.21
CA PRO A 591 22.23 30.40 19.42
C PRO A 591 22.02 30.71 20.90
N VAL A 592 22.34 31.93 21.31
CA VAL A 592 22.10 32.41 22.68
C VAL A 592 20.62 32.72 22.86
N GLU A 593 19.95 31.93 23.71
CA GLU A 593 18.57 32.13 24.13
C GLU A 593 18.51 32.82 25.51
N PRO A 594 17.38 33.46 25.89
CA PRO A 594 17.20 34.10 27.19
C PRO A 594 17.34 33.18 28.43
N SER A 595 17.44 31.87 28.22
CA SER A 595 17.63 30.87 29.28
C SER A 595 19.02 30.20 29.25
N THR A 596 19.87 30.51 28.24
CA THR A 596 21.12 29.77 27.99
C THR A 596 22.05 29.79 29.22
N ALA A 597 22.28 30.97 29.80
CA ALA A 597 23.17 31.10 30.95
C ALA A 597 22.69 30.28 32.17
N GLN A 598 21.37 30.22 32.40
CA GLN A 598 20.79 29.47 33.52
C GLN A 598 20.90 27.95 33.33
N VAL A 599 20.70 27.45 32.10
CA VAL A 599 20.69 26.01 31.82
C VAL A 599 22.07 25.41 31.58
N SER A 600 23.11 26.25 31.49
CA SER A 600 24.52 25.83 31.53
C SER A 600 25.01 25.50 32.95
N GLN A 601 24.19 25.72 33.97
CA GLN A 601 24.49 25.41 35.37
C GLN A 601 23.71 24.18 35.84
N PRO A 602 24.16 23.48 36.91
CA PRO A 602 23.38 22.42 37.54
C PRO A 602 21.98 22.89 37.95
N VAL A 603 21.04 21.95 38.07
CA VAL A 603 19.67 22.25 38.51
C VAL A 603 19.69 23.00 39.83
N SER A 604 19.00 24.15 39.89
CA SER A 604 18.95 25.02 41.05
C SER A 604 17.51 25.38 41.42
N ARG A 605 17.29 25.54 42.73
CA ARG A 605 16.02 25.96 43.35
C ARG A 605 15.92 27.48 43.54
N SER A 606 16.97 28.24 43.17
CA SER A 606 17.06 29.68 43.45
C SER A 606 15.97 30.53 42.79
N SER A 607 15.27 29.99 41.79
CA SER A 607 14.20 30.70 41.10
C SER A 607 12.78 30.39 41.61
N LEU A 608 12.65 29.56 42.64
CA LEU A 608 11.37 29.27 43.30
C LEU A 608 11.00 30.37 44.29
N GLY A 609 9.75 30.82 44.24
CA GLY A 609 9.21 31.77 45.21
C GLY A 609 9.81 33.18 45.09
N ARG A 610 10.39 33.53 43.95
CA ARG A 610 10.91 34.88 43.66
C ARG A 610 9.84 35.95 43.83
N TRP A 611 8.62 35.61 43.45
CA TRP A 611 7.48 36.50 43.59
C TRP A 611 7.24 37.02 45.01
N GLN A 612 7.65 36.27 46.04
CA GLN A 612 7.44 36.66 47.44
C GLN A 612 8.19 37.94 47.81
N HIS A 613 9.33 38.19 47.17
CA HIS A 613 10.19 39.35 47.43
C HIS A 613 10.29 40.31 46.25
N GLU A 614 9.97 39.87 45.02
CA GLU A 614 10.01 40.72 43.83
C GLU A 614 8.67 41.40 43.50
N MET A 615 7.54 40.86 43.95
CA MET A 615 6.23 41.48 43.70
C MET A 615 5.82 42.38 44.86
N SER A 616 5.37 43.60 44.53
CA SER A 616 4.67 44.46 45.50
C SER A 616 3.27 43.92 45.83
N GLU A 617 2.64 44.45 46.88
CA GLU A 617 1.24 44.08 47.19
C GLU A 617 0.27 44.44 46.06
N GLN A 618 0.54 45.53 45.33
CA GLN A 618 -0.24 45.90 44.15
C GLN A 618 -0.08 44.89 43.02
N ASP A 619 1.15 44.40 42.79
CA ASP A 619 1.43 43.35 41.81
C ASP A 619 0.71 42.06 42.17
N LYS A 620 0.76 41.65 43.44
CA LYS A 620 0.06 40.44 43.93
C LYS A 620 -1.44 40.57 43.72
N ALA A 621 -2.03 41.72 44.06
CA ALA A 621 -3.45 41.98 43.82
C ALA A 621 -3.81 41.95 42.33
N ALA A 622 -2.98 42.53 41.46
CA ALA A 622 -3.18 42.52 40.01
C ALA A 622 -3.11 41.10 39.42
N PHE A 623 -2.14 40.29 39.88
CA PHE A 623 -2.04 38.89 39.46
C PHE A 623 -3.25 38.08 39.94
N LYS A 624 -3.61 38.23 41.22
CA LYS A 624 -4.74 37.53 41.85
C LYS A 624 -6.06 37.83 41.12
N HIS A 625 -6.28 39.09 40.73
CA HIS A 625 -7.45 39.49 39.96
C HIS A 625 -7.59 38.73 38.64
N GLU A 626 -6.48 38.57 37.91
CA GLU A 626 -6.50 37.99 36.57
C GLU A 626 -6.47 36.46 36.57
N ALA A 627 -5.68 35.86 37.46
CA ALA A 627 -5.31 34.44 37.39
C ALA A 627 -5.37 33.70 38.74
N GLY A 628 -5.86 34.35 39.80
CA GLY A 628 -5.81 33.80 41.15
C GLY A 628 -6.61 32.51 41.33
N ALA A 629 -7.79 32.41 40.73
CA ALA A 629 -8.62 31.21 40.78
C ALA A 629 -7.89 29.98 40.22
N LEU A 630 -7.26 30.12 39.05
CA LEU A 630 -6.50 29.03 38.41
C LEU A 630 -5.23 28.69 39.21
N LEU A 631 -4.60 29.69 39.83
CA LEU A 631 -3.42 29.48 40.66
C LEU A 631 -3.75 28.63 41.91
N THR A 632 -4.90 28.89 42.54
CA THR A 632 -5.41 28.06 43.64
C THR A 632 -5.84 26.67 43.16
N GLU A 633 -6.53 26.57 42.01
CA GLU A 633 -6.93 25.28 41.43
C GLU A 633 -5.74 24.35 41.16
N LEU A 634 -4.62 24.91 40.71
CA LEU A 634 -3.38 24.18 40.45
C LEU A 634 -2.55 23.93 41.72
N GLY A 635 -3.03 24.34 42.89
CA GLY A 635 -2.35 24.13 44.17
C GLY A 635 -1.10 24.97 44.37
N TYR A 636 -0.92 26.06 43.61
CA TYR A 636 0.19 27.00 43.80
C TYR A 636 -0.05 27.98 44.96
N ALA A 637 -1.30 28.14 45.41
CA ALA A 637 -1.63 28.94 46.58
C ALA A 637 -2.91 28.47 47.28
N GLY A 638 -3.09 28.89 48.53
CA GLY A 638 -4.33 28.68 49.29
C GLY A 638 -5.51 29.51 48.78
N VAL A 639 -6.61 29.57 49.52
CA VAL A 639 -7.79 30.40 49.15
C VAL A 639 -7.57 31.88 49.51
N ASP A 640 -6.76 32.14 50.55
CA ASP A 640 -6.61 33.47 51.18
C ASP A 640 -5.31 34.21 50.81
N TRP A 641 -4.61 33.78 49.76
CA TRP A 641 -3.29 34.30 49.41
C TRP A 641 -3.27 35.70 48.81
#